data_AF-A0A3D2DQU0-F1
#
_entry.id   AF-A0A3D2DQU0-F1
#
_cell.length_a   1.000
_cell.length_b   1.000
_cell.length_c   1.000
_cell.angle_alpha   90.00
_cell.angle_beta   90.00
_cell.angle_gamma   90.00
#
_symmetry.space_group_name_H-M   'P 1'
#
loop_
_entity.id
_entity.type
_entity.pdbx_description
1 polymer ?
#
loop_
_entity_poly.entity_id
_entity_poly.type
_entity_poly.pdbx_seq_one_letter_code
_entity_poly.pdbx_strand_id
1 'polypeptide(L)'
;MIMKKLVIGMLAHVDAGKTTLSESILYTSGAIRKLGRVDNKDAFLDNNDYERQRGITIFSKQACFSYKDLDVTLLDTPGHVDFSAEMERTLWVLDYAVLVINGIDGVQGHTDTLWGLLKRLHVPVFIFVNKMDQQGTDKYRLLEQLKNKLSSGCIDFTGYMKGVKPDYEDIATCSEGALEEYLKYSEVSDESISSMLDEREIFPVIFGSALRLDGVDELLGVMDRFCSSREYGEDFSARVYKISRDERGERLTHIKVTGGCIKSKDIINDEKVNQIRVYSADKYTAVQEAVAGNICALTGLSDTYAGQAIGDEKEDNSPVLTPVLNYKINLPAGVDPMQMLPKLRAIEEEEPQLHIEWDENFKEIHVQVMGPVMIEVLQNIIKERFGIDVTFGEGSIVYKETIANKVEGIGHFEPLRHYAEVHLILEPGEPGSGMRYELDCSEDVLAKNWQRLIYTHLCEKTHKGVLTGSALTDVKITVAAGRAHNKHTEGGDFRQATYRAVRQGLMQAESVLLEPFYEFELKLDRQYIGRAMTDLERMGAVFTINDTGEEVLVTGCGPVSSLANYQAELTAYTRGTGSINLRMSGYRPCHNSEEVIEKTGYDVTRDIRNTPDSVFCAHGSGFTVSWDEVSEYAHVDSVLNPPKTSDINEPMTSKQAARTVSEEWIGTDEVDRILAETYFSNSRGDNERRKLSKRKSSDQLGQYVALKQSDRQRTAKVMGVSYLLVDGYNIIHAWKELDELAKINMDSARDRLLDIMCNYQGMKKCELIVVFDAYRLAGHAQEYIDYHNIHVVYTKEAETADHYIEKFAHENGRKYNVTVATSDGLEQVIIRGAGCLLYSAREFEEEVKAMEEHIRNEYLNKSY
;
A
#
# COMPACT_ATOMS: atom_id res chain seq x y z
N MET A 1 -9.33 24.45 -53.60
CA MET A 1 -9.17 24.95 -52.23
C MET A 1 -8.97 23.75 -51.34
N ILE A 2 -7.88 23.73 -50.57
CA ILE A 2 -7.63 22.69 -49.58
C ILE A 2 -8.51 23.05 -48.37
N MET A 3 -9.37 22.15 -47.92
CA MET A 3 -10.18 22.36 -46.71
C MET A 3 -9.26 22.50 -45.49
N LYS A 4 -9.49 23.51 -44.65
CA LYS A 4 -8.72 23.75 -43.42
C LYS A 4 -9.17 22.74 -42.36
N LYS A 5 -8.26 21.86 -41.94
CA LYS A 5 -8.52 20.89 -40.86
C LYS A 5 -8.14 21.47 -39.51
N LEU A 6 -9.08 21.51 -38.58
CA LEU A 6 -8.89 22.13 -37.27
C LEU A 6 -9.42 21.25 -36.15
N VAL A 7 -8.72 21.27 -35.03
CA VAL A 7 -9.22 20.76 -33.75
C VAL A 7 -9.64 21.94 -32.88
N ILE A 8 -10.92 22.01 -32.54
CA ILE A 8 -11.48 23.10 -31.74
C ILE A 8 -12.01 22.54 -30.41
N GLY A 9 -11.56 23.12 -29.30
CA GLY A 9 -12.04 22.76 -27.96
C GLY A 9 -13.11 23.71 -27.45
N MET A 10 -14.20 23.16 -26.91
CA MET A 10 -15.24 23.93 -26.22
C MET A 10 -14.95 23.93 -24.73
N LEU A 11 -14.74 25.11 -24.14
CA LEU A 11 -14.36 25.30 -22.74
C LEU A 11 -15.34 26.23 -22.06
N ALA A 12 -15.74 25.92 -20.84
CA ALA A 12 -16.62 26.81 -20.07
C ALA A 12 -16.62 26.44 -18.59
N HIS A 13 -17.07 27.38 -17.76
CA HIS A 13 -17.50 27.03 -16.40
C HIS A 13 -18.83 26.26 -16.41
N VAL A 14 -19.15 25.59 -15.31
CA VAL A 14 -20.40 24.85 -15.10
C VAL A 14 -21.59 25.76 -15.44
N ASP A 15 -22.59 25.18 -16.09
CA ASP A 15 -23.83 25.85 -16.53
C ASP A 15 -23.68 27.03 -17.48
N ALA A 16 -22.50 27.32 -18.05
CA ALA A 16 -22.36 28.37 -19.06
C ALA A 16 -23.04 28.03 -20.41
N GLY A 17 -23.48 26.78 -20.59
CA GLY A 17 -24.18 26.31 -21.80
C GLY A 17 -23.24 25.87 -22.92
N LYS A 18 -22.06 25.34 -22.55
CA LYS A 18 -21.06 24.74 -23.45
C LYS A 18 -21.67 23.66 -24.35
N THR A 19 -22.26 22.62 -23.78
CA THR A 19 -22.88 21.53 -24.55
C THR A 19 -23.99 22.03 -25.45
N THR A 20 -24.81 22.99 -24.96
CA THR A 20 -25.84 23.63 -25.78
C THR A 20 -25.25 24.35 -26.99
N LEU A 21 -24.12 25.05 -26.84
CA LEU A 21 -23.43 25.69 -27.96
C LEU A 21 -22.82 24.66 -28.92
N SER A 22 -22.20 23.60 -28.40
CA SER A 22 -21.68 22.48 -29.19
C SER A 22 -22.78 21.85 -30.06
N GLU A 23 -23.96 21.62 -29.51
CA GLU A 23 -25.11 21.10 -30.27
C GLU A 23 -25.65 22.08 -31.30
N SER A 24 -25.75 23.35 -30.94
CA SER A 24 -26.16 24.39 -31.88
C SER A 24 -25.20 24.49 -33.06
N ILE A 25 -23.89 24.37 -32.84
CA ILE A 25 -22.87 24.30 -33.91
C ILE A 25 -23.08 23.07 -34.80
N LEU A 26 -23.27 21.89 -34.20
CA LEU A 26 -23.50 20.65 -34.96
C LEU A 26 -24.81 20.70 -35.76
N TYR A 27 -25.85 21.35 -35.25
CA TYR A 27 -27.12 21.51 -35.94
C TYR A 27 -27.01 22.50 -37.10
N THR A 28 -26.39 23.66 -36.86
CA THR A 28 -26.21 24.71 -37.87
C THR A 28 -25.29 24.27 -39.01
N SER A 29 -24.26 23.47 -38.71
CA SER A 29 -23.39 22.85 -39.74
C SER A 29 -24.08 21.70 -40.50
N GLY A 30 -25.24 21.24 -40.05
CA GLY A 30 -25.98 20.12 -40.65
C GLY A 30 -25.46 18.73 -40.27
N ALA A 31 -24.50 18.63 -39.34
CA ALA A 31 -23.98 17.36 -38.84
C ALA A 31 -25.04 16.55 -38.08
N ILE A 32 -25.93 17.22 -37.35
CA ILE A 32 -27.09 16.61 -36.68
C ILE A 32 -28.41 17.12 -37.27
N ARG A 33 -29.41 16.24 -37.34
CA ARG A 33 -30.74 16.54 -37.93
C ARG A 33 -31.73 17.18 -36.97
N LYS A 34 -31.49 17.04 -35.66
CA LYS A 34 -32.36 17.53 -34.59
C LYS A 34 -31.48 18.12 -33.50
N LEU A 35 -31.92 19.26 -32.96
CA LEU A 35 -31.31 19.89 -31.80
C LEU A 35 -31.76 19.12 -30.54
N GLY A 36 -30.81 18.64 -29.74
CA GLY A 36 -31.07 18.09 -28.41
C GLY A 36 -30.93 19.18 -27.33
N ARG A 37 -31.19 18.81 -26.07
CA ARG A 37 -30.99 19.67 -24.90
C ARG A 37 -30.53 18.85 -23.71
N VAL A 38 -29.62 19.44 -22.93
CA VAL A 38 -29.17 18.90 -21.64
C VAL A 38 -30.34 18.83 -20.65
N ASP A 39 -31.13 19.90 -20.53
CA ASP A 39 -32.30 19.96 -19.64
C ASP A 39 -33.36 18.88 -19.96
N ASN A 40 -33.50 18.52 -21.23
CA ASN A 40 -34.43 17.50 -21.68
C ASN A 40 -33.82 16.09 -21.70
N LYS A 41 -32.53 15.95 -21.36
CA LYS A 41 -31.77 14.69 -21.37
C LYS A 41 -31.70 13.99 -22.73
N ASP A 42 -31.83 14.75 -23.82
CA ASP A 42 -31.77 14.26 -25.20
C ASP A 42 -30.59 14.84 -25.99
N ALA A 43 -29.62 15.40 -25.27
CA ALA A 43 -28.36 15.88 -25.82
C ALA A 43 -27.61 14.77 -26.59
N PHE A 44 -27.12 15.09 -27.79
CA PHE A 44 -26.38 14.19 -28.68
C PHE A 44 -24.95 13.91 -28.19
N LEU A 45 -24.36 14.87 -27.50
CA LEU A 45 -23.05 14.70 -26.90
C LEU A 45 -23.19 13.96 -25.57
N ASP A 46 -24.08 14.34 -24.66
CA ASP A 46 -24.22 13.71 -23.33
C ASP A 46 -25.03 12.38 -23.36
N ASN A 47 -24.40 11.32 -23.88
CA ASN A 47 -25.03 10.00 -24.03
C ASN A 47 -24.94 9.11 -22.78
N ASN A 48 -24.04 9.41 -21.85
CA ASN A 48 -23.89 8.64 -20.62
C ASN A 48 -25.07 8.92 -19.68
N ASP A 49 -25.64 7.88 -19.07
CA ASP A 49 -26.81 8.01 -18.20
C ASP A 49 -26.55 8.94 -17.00
N TYR A 50 -25.32 9.01 -16.50
CA TYR A 50 -24.95 9.89 -15.39
C TYR A 50 -24.82 11.36 -15.81
N GLU A 51 -24.21 11.63 -16.96
CA GLU A 51 -24.16 12.98 -17.55
C GLU A 51 -25.58 13.52 -17.78
N ARG A 52 -26.49 12.67 -18.31
CA ARG A 52 -27.92 13.01 -18.46
C ARG A 52 -28.64 13.24 -17.15
N GLN A 53 -28.28 12.51 -16.08
CA GLN A 53 -28.91 12.67 -14.78
C GLN A 53 -28.48 13.96 -14.08
N ARG A 54 -27.19 14.29 -14.16
CA ARG A 54 -26.58 15.46 -13.50
C ARG A 54 -26.64 16.73 -14.34
N GLY A 55 -26.80 16.63 -15.65
CA GLY A 55 -26.79 17.77 -16.57
C GLY A 55 -25.40 18.40 -16.75
N ILE A 56 -24.33 17.63 -16.51
CA ILE A 56 -22.94 18.08 -16.65
C ILE A 56 -22.17 17.17 -17.61
N THR A 57 -21.25 17.73 -18.38
CA THR A 57 -20.29 16.95 -19.18
C THR A 57 -19.16 16.46 -18.28
N ILE A 58 -18.92 15.15 -18.29
CA ILE A 58 -17.94 14.48 -17.44
C ILE A 58 -16.78 13.97 -18.28
N PHE A 59 -17.09 13.39 -19.44
CA PHE A 59 -16.08 12.86 -20.34
C PHE A 59 -15.94 13.75 -21.57
N SER A 60 -14.70 13.96 -22.02
CA SER A 60 -14.45 14.69 -23.25
C SER A 60 -14.95 13.89 -24.45
N LYS A 61 -15.76 14.53 -25.30
CA LYS A 61 -16.39 13.92 -26.48
C LYS A 61 -15.99 14.63 -27.75
N GLN A 62 -15.84 13.84 -28.82
CA GLN A 62 -15.47 14.35 -30.13
C GLN A 62 -16.65 14.28 -31.11
N ALA A 63 -16.82 15.34 -31.89
CA ALA A 63 -17.77 15.37 -33.00
C ALA A 63 -17.13 16.07 -34.20
N CYS A 64 -17.30 15.51 -35.39
CA CYS A 64 -16.78 16.10 -36.61
C CYS A 64 -17.89 16.83 -37.37
N PHE A 65 -17.59 18.03 -37.88
CA PHE A 65 -18.47 18.77 -38.77
C PHE A 65 -17.69 19.52 -39.82
N SER A 66 -18.32 19.80 -40.96
CA SER A 66 -17.74 20.65 -42.00
C SER A 66 -18.61 21.90 -42.16
N TYR A 67 -17.98 23.05 -42.28
CA TYR A 67 -18.66 24.34 -42.49
C TYR A 67 -17.84 25.15 -43.49
N LYS A 68 -18.40 25.38 -44.69
CA LYS A 68 -17.71 26.03 -45.81
C LYS A 68 -16.33 25.39 -46.07
N ASP A 69 -15.24 26.12 -45.85
CA ASP A 69 -13.87 25.67 -46.09
C ASP A 69 -13.24 25.02 -44.84
N LEU A 70 -13.97 24.96 -43.71
CA LEU A 70 -13.53 24.31 -42.48
C LEU A 70 -13.96 22.84 -42.40
N ASP A 71 -13.03 21.98 -41.98
CA ASP A 71 -13.26 20.62 -41.51
C ASP A 71 -12.82 20.52 -40.04
N VAL A 72 -13.78 20.45 -39.12
CA VAL A 72 -13.53 20.64 -37.69
C VAL A 72 -13.78 19.37 -36.91
N THR A 73 -12.80 18.99 -36.08
CA THR A 73 -13.01 18.07 -34.96
C THR A 73 -13.27 18.89 -33.70
N LEU A 74 -14.53 18.91 -33.26
CA LEU A 74 -14.96 19.56 -32.04
C LEU A 74 -14.70 18.65 -30.84
N LEU A 75 -13.93 19.13 -29.86
CA LEU A 75 -13.73 18.47 -28.58
C LEU A 75 -14.53 19.20 -27.50
N ASP A 76 -15.60 18.57 -27.03
CA ASP A 76 -16.41 19.09 -25.94
C ASP A 76 -15.81 18.65 -24.60
N THR A 77 -15.24 19.59 -23.84
CA THR A 77 -14.47 19.29 -22.62
C THR A 77 -15.31 19.42 -21.35
N PRO A 78 -15.01 18.73 -20.24
CA PRO A 78 -15.70 18.95 -18.98
C PRO A 78 -15.56 20.39 -18.46
N GLY A 79 -16.64 20.97 -17.93
CA GLY A 79 -16.65 22.34 -17.39
C GLY A 79 -16.64 22.44 -15.86
N HIS A 80 -16.64 21.30 -15.19
CA HIS A 80 -16.63 21.20 -13.73
C HIS A 80 -15.21 21.07 -13.20
N VAL A 81 -14.91 21.72 -12.07
CA VAL A 81 -13.56 21.78 -11.48
C VAL A 81 -13.00 20.39 -11.18
N ASP A 82 -13.82 19.45 -10.71
CA ASP A 82 -13.44 18.06 -10.46
C ASP A 82 -12.91 17.31 -11.68
N PHE A 83 -13.26 17.72 -12.91
CA PHE A 83 -12.80 17.09 -14.16
C PHE A 83 -11.78 17.95 -14.91
N SER A 84 -11.18 18.92 -14.22
CA SER A 84 -10.16 19.80 -14.82
C SER A 84 -8.94 19.01 -15.32
N ALA A 85 -8.65 17.87 -14.69
CA ALA A 85 -7.67 16.89 -15.13
C ALA A 85 -7.84 16.49 -16.61
N GLU A 86 -9.03 15.98 -16.95
CA GLU A 86 -9.37 15.51 -18.29
C GLU A 86 -9.45 16.68 -19.29
N MET A 87 -9.98 17.82 -18.83
CA MET A 87 -10.05 19.05 -19.61
C MET A 87 -8.64 19.52 -20.00
N GLU A 88 -7.68 19.57 -19.07
CA GLU A 88 -6.30 19.98 -19.34
C GLU A 88 -5.63 19.10 -20.38
N ARG A 89 -5.81 17.78 -20.31
CA ARG A 89 -5.26 16.86 -21.32
C ARG A 89 -5.80 17.13 -22.72
N THR A 90 -7.08 17.48 -22.80
CA THR A 90 -7.73 17.78 -24.07
C THR A 90 -7.19 19.08 -24.68
N LEU A 91 -6.71 20.03 -23.87
CA LEU A 91 -6.09 21.27 -24.35
C LEU A 91 -4.81 21.03 -25.16
N TRP A 92 -4.07 19.95 -24.88
CA TRP A 92 -2.78 19.66 -25.52
C TRP A 92 -2.85 19.40 -27.02
N VAL A 93 -4.04 19.11 -27.54
CA VAL A 93 -4.30 18.78 -28.94
C VAL A 93 -5.14 19.82 -29.66
N LEU A 94 -5.46 20.95 -29.03
CA LEU A 94 -6.27 21.99 -29.67
C LEU A 94 -5.46 22.84 -30.64
N ASP A 95 -6.07 23.22 -31.76
CA ASP A 95 -5.58 24.30 -32.62
C ASP A 95 -6.16 25.65 -32.17
N TYR A 96 -7.45 25.65 -31.84
CA TYR A 96 -8.20 26.81 -31.34
C TYR A 96 -9.12 26.38 -30.20
N ALA A 97 -9.50 27.33 -29.35
CA ALA A 97 -10.48 27.12 -28.29
C ALA A 97 -11.64 28.12 -28.41
N VAL A 98 -12.84 27.69 -28.04
CA VAL A 98 -14.00 28.55 -27.80
C VAL A 98 -14.29 28.57 -26.31
N LEU A 99 -14.02 29.72 -25.68
CA LEU A 99 -14.31 29.95 -24.27
C LEU A 99 -15.73 30.51 -24.13
N VAL A 100 -16.62 29.72 -23.54
CA VAL A 100 -18.03 30.07 -23.33
C VAL A 100 -18.20 30.70 -21.95
N ILE A 101 -18.79 31.89 -21.91
CA ILE A 101 -19.00 32.66 -20.69
C ILE A 101 -20.50 32.92 -20.53
N ASN A 102 -21.04 32.71 -19.33
CA ASN A 102 -22.43 33.05 -19.04
C ASN A 102 -22.59 34.57 -18.96
N GLY A 103 -23.51 35.15 -19.72
CA GLY A 103 -23.79 36.59 -19.73
C GLY A 103 -24.31 37.14 -18.39
N ILE A 104 -24.90 36.32 -17.51
CA ILE A 104 -25.28 36.78 -16.16
C ILE A 104 -24.07 36.78 -15.22
N ASP A 105 -23.32 35.68 -15.21
CA ASP A 105 -22.29 35.43 -14.20
C ASP A 105 -20.96 36.10 -14.55
N GLY A 106 -20.71 36.37 -15.83
CA GLY A 106 -19.45 36.92 -16.33
C GLY A 106 -18.26 36.01 -16.05
N VAL A 107 -17.07 36.61 -15.87
CA VAL A 107 -15.82 35.88 -15.60
C VAL A 107 -15.78 35.36 -14.15
N GLN A 108 -15.77 34.03 -14.02
CA GLN A 108 -15.70 33.29 -12.75
C GLN A 108 -14.27 32.82 -12.44
N GLY A 109 -14.02 32.32 -11.22
CA GLY A 109 -12.69 31.84 -10.81
C GLY A 109 -12.16 30.69 -11.69
N HIS A 110 -13.01 29.72 -12.02
CA HIS A 110 -12.62 28.65 -12.94
C HIS A 110 -12.35 29.14 -14.37
N THR A 111 -13.05 30.19 -14.83
CA THR A 111 -12.77 30.82 -16.13
C THR A 111 -11.34 31.34 -16.19
N ASP A 112 -10.84 31.89 -15.07
CA ASP A 112 -9.46 32.38 -14.97
C ASP A 112 -8.44 31.23 -15.01
N THR A 113 -8.74 30.11 -14.33
CA THR A 113 -7.94 28.87 -14.45
C THR A 113 -7.85 28.41 -15.91
N LEU A 114 -8.99 28.33 -16.61
CA LEU A 114 -9.04 27.94 -18.03
C LEU A 114 -8.23 28.91 -18.90
N TRP A 115 -8.36 30.22 -18.63
CA TRP A 115 -7.60 31.25 -19.34
C TRP A 115 -6.08 31.11 -19.14
N GLY A 116 -5.65 30.86 -17.91
CA GLY A 116 -4.25 30.61 -17.57
C GLY A 116 -3.68 29.37 -18.28
N LEU A 117 -4.45 28.28 -18.34
CA LEU A 117 -4.06 27.05 -19.05
C LEU A 117 -3.92 27.29 -20.57
N LEU A 118 -4.91 27.97 -21.18
CA LEU A 118 -4.87 28.35 -22.60
C LEU A 118 -3.68 29.27 -22.90
N LYS A 119 -3.34 30.17 -21.98
CA LYS A 119 -2.17 31.03 -22.08
C LYS A 119 -0.87 30.26 -22.04
N ARG A 120 -0.73 29.32 -21.10
CA ARG A 120 0.47 28.48 -20.99
C ARG A 120 0.67 27.61 -22.23
N LEU A 121 -0.41 27.05 -22.78
CA LEU A 121 -0.38 26.19 -23.95
C LEU A 121 -0.36 26.95 -25.29
N HIS A 122 -0.37 28.29 -25.25
CA HIS A 122 -0.40 29.16 -26.43
C HIS A 122 -1.54 28.78 -27.41
N VAL A 123 -2.72 28.46 -26.88
CA VAL A 123 -3.90 28.14 -27.69
C VAL A 123 -4.69 29.42 -27.99
N PRO A 124 -4.89 29.80 -29.27
CA PRO A 124 -5.76 30.90 -29.69
C PRO A 124 -7.22 30.71 -29.25
N VAL A 125 -7.90 31.80 -28.90
CA VAL A 125 -9.21 31.74 -28.23
C VAL A 125 -10.25 32.66 -28.89
N PHE A 126 -11.41 32.09 -29.17
CA PHE A 126 -12.66 32.82 -29.43
C PHE A 126 -13.50 32.84 -28.16
N ILE A 127 -14.13 33.98 -27.83
CA ILE A 127 -14.99 34.08 -26.66
C ILE A 127 -16.44 34.16 -27.11
N PHE A 128 -17.28 33.26 -26.60
CA PHE A 128 -18.72 33.30 -26.83
C PHE A 128 -19.45 33.62 -25.53
N VAL A 129 -20.04 34.81 -25.43
CA VAL A 129 -20.84 35.21 -24.28
C VAL A 129 -22.29 34.73 -24.52
N ASN A 130 -22.66 33.67 -23.81
CA ASN A 130 -23.91 32.94 -23.97
C ASN A 130 -25.01 33.47 -23.03
N LYS A 131 -26.25 33.03 -23.26
CA LYS A 131 -27.44 33.36 -22.45
C LYS A 131 -27.76 34.88 -22.39
N MET A 132 -27.38 35.62 -23.42
CA MET A 132 -27.69 37.06 -23.55
C MET A 132 -29.20 37.34 -23.72
N ASP A 133 -30.03 36.30 -23.80
CA ASP A 133 -31.48 36.42 -23.84
C ASP A 133 -32.15 36.49 -22.45
N GLN A 134 -31.37 36.34 -21.38
CA GLN A 134 -31.85 36.44 -20.01
C GLN A 134 -31.93 37.91 -19.53
N GLN A 135 -32.88 38.21 -18.65
CA GLN A 135 -33.04 39.56 -18.12
C GLN A 135 -31.88 39.90 -17.16
N GLY A 136 -31.25 41.06 -17.37
CA GLY A 136 -30.16 41.57 -16.52
C GLY A 136 -28.76 41.50 -17.13
N THR A 137 -28.62 40.93 -18.34
CA THR A 137 -27.34 40.91 -19.07
C THR A 137 -27.05 42.28 -19.71
N ASP A 138 -25.86 42.82 -19.50
CA ASP A 138 -25.40 44.07 -20.12
C ASP A 138 -24.11 43.82 -20.90
N LYS A 139 -24.21 43.94 -22.23
CA LYS A 139 -23.11 43.70 -23.16
C LYS A 139 -21.88 44.59 -22.88
N TYR A 140 -22.07 45.88 -22.62
CA TYR A 140 -20.96 46.83 -22.45
C TYR A 140 -20.20 46.55 -21.17
N ARG A 141 -20.94 46.32 -20.08
CA ARG A 141 -20.36 45.95 -18.79
C ARG A 141 -19.58 44.64 -18.85
N LEU A 142 -20.11 43.63 -19.56
CA LEU A 142 -19.43 42.34 -19.73
C LEU A 142 -18.16 42.48 -20.55
N LEU A 143 -18.18 43.25 -21.64
CA LEU A 143 -16.98 43.49 -22.45
C LEU A 143 -15.87 44.17 -21.65
N GLU A 144 -16.22 45.19 -20.85
CA GLU A 144 -15.27 45.86 -19.95
C GLU A 144 -14.71 44.89 -18.90
N GLN A 145 -15.56 44.01 -18.34
CA GLN A 145 -15.10 42.96 -17.42
C GLN A 145 -14.13 41.99 -18.09
N LEU A 146 -14.37 41.57 -19.32
CA LEU A 146 -13.47 40.70 -20.09
C LEU A 146 -12.13 41.39 -20.35
N LYS A 147 -12.16 42.66 -20.75
CA LYS A 147 -10.96 43.47 -20.97
C LYS A 147 -10.09 43.59 -19.73
N ASN A 148 -10.71 43.83 -18.58
CA ASN A 148 -10.01 44.04 -17.32
C ASN A 148 -9.49 42.73 -16.69
N LYS A 149 -10.21 41.61 -16.83
CA LYS A 149 -9.85 40.34 -16.17
C LYS A 149 -9.05 39.39 -17.04
N LEU A 150 -9.35 39.32 -18.34
CA LEU A 150 -8.73 38.33 -19.25
C LEU A 150 -7.61 38.96 -20.08
N SER A 151 -7.95 39.96 -20.89
CA SER A 151 -7.00 40.71 -21.72
C SER A 151 -7.66 41.93 -22.35
N SER A 152 -6.94 43.05 -22.44
CA SER A 152 -7.38 44.25 -23.19
C SER A 152 -7.71 43.97 -24.65
N GLY A 153 -7.14 42.90 -25.24
CA GLY A 153 -7.41 42.43 -26.60
C GLY A 153 -8.76 41.72 -26.80
N CYS A 154 -9.66 41.72 -25.80
CA CYS A 154 -11.04 41.25 -25.98
C CYS A 154 -11.86 42.27 -26.79
N ILE A 155 -12.21 41.93 -28.03
CA ILE A 155 -12.82 42.85 -28.99
C ILE A 155 -14.14 42.28 -29.50
N ASP A 156 -15.16 43.13 -29.61
CA ASP A 156 -16.50 42.72 -30.03
C ASP A 156 -16.60 42.54 -31.56
N PHE A 157 -16.90 41.30 -31.97
CA PHE A 157 -17.13 40.90 -33.37
C PHE A 157 -18.61 40.60 -33.66
N THR A 158 -19.51 40.96 -32.75
CA THR A 158 -20.96 40.76 -32.96
C THR A 158 -21.46 41.62 -34.12
N GLY A 159 -22.16 41.01 -35.08
CA GLY A 159 -22.61 41.63 -36.31
C GLY A 159 -21.58 41.67 -37.45
N TYR A 160 -20.36 41.15 -37.27
CA TYR A 160 -19.30 41.20 -38.29
C TYR A 160 -19.73 40.58 -39.62
N MET A 161 -20.36 39.40 -39.57
CA MET A 161 -20.86 38.74 -40.78
C MET A 161 -22.08 39.44 -41.41
N LYS A 162 -22.68 40.38 -40.68
CA LYS A 162 -23.77 41.25 -41.15
C LYS A 162 -23.27 42.63 -41.61
N GLY A 163 -21.95 42.84 -41.66
CA GLY A 163 -21.31 44.07 -42.12
C GLY A 163 -21.03 45.11 -41.04
N VAL A 164 -21.19 44.76 -39.75
CA VAL A 164 -20.76 45.62 -38.63
C VAL A 164 -19.25 45.53 -38.52
N LYS A 165 -18.55 46.68 -38.55
CA LYS A 165 -17.09 46.70 -38.41
C LYS A 165 -16.71 46.58 -36.92
N PRO A 166 -15.67 45.79 -36.59
CA PRO A 166 -15.14 45.76 -35.23
C PRO A 166 -14.44 47.09 -34.93
N ASP A 167 -14.15 47.34 -33.66
CA ASP A 167 -13.40 48.53 -33.27
C ASP A 167 -11.93 48.39 -33.67
N TYR A 168 -11.57 48.93 -34.84
CA TYR A 168 -10.20 48.88 -35.36
C TYR A 168 -9.21 49.70 -34.52
N GLU A 169 -9.66 50.67 -33.73
CA GLU A 169 -8.78 51.44 -32.84
C GLU A 169 -8.33 50.56 -31.67
N ASP A 170 -9.26 49.77 -31.11
CA ASP A 170 -8.94 48.74 -30.12
C ASP A 170 -7.99 47.67 -30.69
N ILE A 171 -8.24 47.18 -31.92
CA ILE A 171 -7.36 46.20 -32.60
C ILE A 171 -5.95 46.77 -32.78
N ALA A 172 -5.85 48.00 -33.28
CA ALA A 172 -4.59 48.68 -33.53
C ALA A 172 -3.75 48.89 -32.25
N THR A 173 -4.40 49.05 -31.10
CA THR A 173 -3.69 49.22 -29.82
C THR A 173 -3.02 47.93 -29.33
N CYS A 174 -3.43 46.77 -29.86
CA CYS A 174 -2.92 45.47 -29.42
C CYS A 174 -1.58 45.07 -30.08
N SER A 175 -1.25 45.63 -31.26
CA SER A 175 -0.05 45.26 -32.02
C SER A 175 0.53 46.43 -32.81
N GLU A 176 1.87 46.57 -32.83
CA GLU A 176 2.55 47.64 -33.58
C GLU A 176 2.24 47.57 -35.08
N GLY A 177 2.22 46.35 -35.66
CA GLY A 177 1.91 46.16 -37.08
C GLY A 177 0.49 46.58 -37.45
N ALA A 178 -0.49 46.26 -36.58
CA ALA A 178 -1.87 46.69 -36.76
C ALA A 178 -2.03 48.21 -36.62
N LEU A 179 -1.26 48.86 -35.74
CA LEU A 179 -1.24 50.31 -35.59
C LEU A 179 -0.74 51.02 -36.86
N GLU A 180 0.34 50.53 -37.46
CA GLU A 180 0.86 51.07 -38.73
C GLU A 180 -0.17 50.96 -39.86
N GLU A 181 -0.85 49.81 -39.94
CA GLU A 181 -1.89 49.58 -40.94
C GLU A 181 -3.09 50.50 -40.73
N TYR A 182 -3.57 50.63 -39.49
CA TYR A 182 -4.68 51.51 -39.13
C TYR A 182 -4.36 52.99 -39.40
N LEU A 183 -3.16 53.46 -39.09
CA LEU A 183 -2.74 54.84 -39.38
C LEU A 183 -2.72 55.13 -40.89
N LYS A 184 -2.49 54.11 -41.73
CA LYS A 184 -2.40 54.25 -43.18
C LYS A 184 -3.75 54.09 -43.89
N TYR A 185 -4.58 53.14 -43.45
CA TYR A 185 -5.80 52.73 -44.15
C TYR A 185 -7.09 52.94 -43.32
N SER A 186 -6.98 53.31 -42.05
CA SER A 186 -8.08 53.38 -41.07
C SER A 186 -8.84 52.06 -40.88
N GLU A 187 -8.24 50.94 -41.30
CA GLU A 187 -8.73 49.58 -41.16
C GLU A 187 -7.52 48.65 -40.97
N VAL A 188 -7.73 47.52 -40.32
CA VAL A 188 -6.73 46.45 -40.15
C VAL A 188 -7.13 45.29 -41.05
N SER A 189 -6.18 44.71 -41.79
CA SER A 189 -6.46 43.60 -42.72
C SER A 189 -6.83 42.31 -41.99
N ASP A 190 -7.53 41.43 -42.71
CA ASP A 190 -7.90 40.12 -42.16
C ASP A 190 -6.67 39.26 -41.87
N GLU A 191 -5.60 39.40 -42.67
CA GLU A 191 -4.32 38.72 -42.46
C GLU A 191 -3.66 39.15 -41.14
N SER A 192 -3.63 40.46 -40.85
CA SER A 192 -3.13 40.99 -39.58
C SER A 192 -3.97 40.47 -38.40
N ILE A 193 -5.30 40.49 -38.51
CA ILE A 193 -6.21 39.98 -37.47
C ILE A 193 -5.98 38.47 -37.22
N SER A 194 -5.80 37.68 -38.28
CA SER A 194 -5.51 36.24 -38.17
C SER A 194 -4.18 35.99 -37.46
N SER A 195 -3.13 36.75 -37.80
CA SER A 195 -1.83 36.66 -37.12
C SER A 195 -1.92 37.03 -35.64
N MET A 196 -2.60 38.13 -35.32
CA MET A 196 -2.79 38.58 -33.94
C MET A 196 -3.62 37.59 -33.11
N LEU A 197 -4.55 36.86 -33.74
CA LEU A 197 -5.31 35.80 -33.08
C LEU A 197 -4.41 34.62 -32.74
N ASP A 198 -3.58 34.19 -33.71
CA ASP A 198 -2.64 33.07 -33.55
C ASP A 198 -1.58 33.37 -32.48
N GLU A 199 -1.13 34.64 -32.40
CA GLU A 199 -0.20 35.15 -31.38
C GLU A 199 -0.89 35.47 -30.03
N ARG A 200 -2.22 35.34 -29.95
CA ARG A 200 -3.04 35.62 -28.76
C ARG A 200 -2.95 37.08 -28.28
N GLU A 201 -2.81 38.01 -29.22
CA GLU A 201 -2.89 39.45 -28.97
C GLU A 201 -4.34 39.94 -28.97
N ILE A 202 -5.19 39.32 -29.82
CA ILE A 202 -6.62 39.61 -29.89
C ILE A 202 -7.48 38.38 -29.59
N PHE A 203 -8.68 38.64 -29.09
CA PHE A 203 -9.65 37.63 -28.73
C PHE A 203 -11.04 38.07 -29.21
N PRO A 204 -11.52 37.56 -30.35
CA PRO A 204 -12.84 37.90 -30.87
C PRO A 204 -13.95 37.45 -29.91
N VAL A 205 -14.78 38.41 -29.49
CA VAL A 205 -15.91 38.20 -28.58
C VAL A 205 -17.21 38.29 -29.36
N ILE A 206 -18.06 37.28 -29.22
CA ILE A 206 -19.39 37.23 -29.84
C ILE A 206 -20.43 37.08 -28.74
N PHE A 207 -21.43 37.96 -28.75
CA PHE A 207 -22.54 37.93 -27.80
C PHE A 207 -23.76 37.27 -28.44
N GLY A 208 -24.35 36.29 -27.76
CA GLY A 208 -25.49 35.56 -28.31
C GLY A 208 -26.22 34.65 -27.33
N SER A 209 -27.09 33.82 -27.90
CA SER A 209 -27.82 32.79 -27.17
C SER A 209 -27.82 31.50 -27.98
N ALA A 210 -27.00 30.54 -27.53
CA ALA A 210 -26.92 29.21 -28.14
C ALA A 210 -28.29 28.53 -28.19
N LEU A 211 -29.12 28.74 -27.17
CA LEU A 211 -30.48 28.19 -27.07
C LEU A 211 -31.41 28.71 -28.17
N ARG A 212 -31.22 29.96 -28.61
CA ARG A 212 -32.02 30.60 -29.67
C ARG A 212 -31.36 30.55 -31.04
N LEU A 213 -30.22 29.87 -31.17
CA LEU A 213 -29.37 29.87 -32.36
C LEU A 213 -28.91 31.29 -32.76
N ASP A 214 -28.85 32.21 -31.81
CA ASP A 214 -28.41 33.59 -32.04
C ASP A 214 -26.90 33.72 -31.78
N GLY A 215 -26.17 34.25 -32.75
CA GLY A 215 -24.70 34.39 -32.71
C GLY A 215 -23.91 33.14 -33.12
N VAL A 216 -24.55 31.97 -33.32
CA VAL A 216 -23.86 30.71 -33.65
C VAL A 216 -23.32 30.70 -35.09
N ASP A 217 -24.15 31.11 -36.06
CA ASP A 217 -23.71 31.30 -37.45
C ASP A 217 -22.59 32.34 -37.59
N GLU A 218 -22.64 33.36 -36.73
CA GLU A 218 -21.64 34.41 -36.68
C GLU A 218 -20.30 33.89 -36.17
N LEU A 219 -20.31 33.12 -35.08
CA LEU A 219 -19.13 32.43 -34.57
C LEU A 219 -18.49 31.55 -35.65
N LEU A 220 -19.26 30.68 -36.30
CA LEU A 220 -18.74 29.83 -37.37
C LEU A 220 -18.19 30.63 -38.55
N GLY A 221 -18.84 31.73 -38.91
CA GLY A 221 -18.36 32.62 -39.94
C GLY A 221 -17.03 33.29 -39.59
N VAL A 222 -16.93 33.88 -38.40
CA VAL A 222 -15.71 34.54 -37.93
C VAL A 222 -14.55 33.54 -37.89
N MET A 223 -14.79 32.32 -37.43
CA MET A 223 -13.80 31.24 -37.42
C MET A 223 -13.37 30.82 -38.84
N ASP A 224 -14.30 30.67 -39.78
CA ASP A 224 -14.00 30.34 -41.19
C ASP A 224 -13.04 31.37 -41.84
N ARG A 225 -13.23 32.65 -41.49
CA ARG A 225 -12.43 33.75 -42.02
C ARG A 225 -11.05 33.87 -41.36
N PHE A 226 -10.97 33.78 -40.02
CA PHE A 226 -9.74 34.11 -39.28
C PHE A 226 -8.92 32.91 -38.83
N CYS A 227 -9.46 31.69 -38.81
CA CYS A 227 -8.65 30.51 -38.49
C CYS A 227 -7.70 30.20 -39.65
N SER A 228 -6.44 29.98 -39.33
CA SER A 228 -5.38 29.57 -40.25
C SER A 228 -5.22 28.05 -40.24
N SER A 229 -4.73 27.47 -41.33
CA SER A 229 -4.32 26.05 -41.35
C SER A 229 -2.87 25.95 -40.88
N ARG A 230 -2.60 25.16 -39.84
CA ARG A 230 -1.22 24.92 -39.40
C ARG A 230 -0.43 24.17 -40.48
N GLU A 231 0.80 24.63 -40.72
CA GLU A 231 1.78 23.89 -41.52
C GLU A 231 2.46 22.86 -40.61
N TYR A 232 2.46 21.60 -41.05
CA TYR A 232 3.04 20.49 -40.32
C TYR A 232 4.29 19.96 -41.04
N GLY A 233 5.24 19.41 -40.27
CA GLY A 233 6.45 18.79 -40.82
C GLY A 233 6.14 17.57 -41.70
N GLU A 234 7.10 17.18 -42.54
CA GLU A 234 6.97 15.99 -43.40
C GLU A 234 7.09 14.68 -42.62
N ASP A 235 7.89 14.67 -41.56
CA ASP A 235 8.11 13.50 -40.71
C ASP A 235 6.93 13.22 -39.78
N PHE A 236 6.70 11.95 -39.47
CA PHE A 236 5.61 11.55 -38.59
C PHE A 236 5.85 12.04 -37.16
N SER A 237 4.89 12.81 -36.65
CA SER A 237 4.79 13.16 -35.25
C SER A 237 3.34 13.11 -34.80
N ALA A 238 3.14 12.73 -33.54
CA ALA A 238 1.83 12.70 -32.93
C ALA A 238 1.91 12.91 -31.42
N ARG A 239 0.81 13.39 -30.85
CA ARG A 239 0.67 13.60 -29.41
C ARG A 239 -0.48 12.77 -28.86
N VAL A 240 -0.22 12.01 -27.80
CA VAL A 240 -1.23 11.25 -27.06
C VAL A 240 -1.90 12.17 -26.05
N TYR A 241 -3.24 12.22 -26.01
CA TYR A 241 -3.96 13.05 -25.04
C TYR A 241 -4.95 12.26 -24.17
N LYS A 242 -5.40 11.10 -24.64
CA LYS A 242 -6.36 10.28 -23.92
C LYS A 242 -6.11 8.81 -24.18
N ILE A 243 -6.23 8.00 -23.13
CA ILE A 243 -6.31 6.55 -23.22
C ILE A 243 -7.72 6.16 -22.80
N SER A 244 -8.34 5.29 -23.58
CA SER A 244 -9.64 4.73 -23.22
C SER A 244 -9.68 3.26 -23.61
N ARG A 245 -10.73 2.57 -23.20
CA ARG A 245 -11.01 1.20 -23.63
C ARG A 245 -12.40 1.12 -24.23
N ASP A 246 -12.56 0.28 -25.25
CA ASP A 246 -13.88 0.06 -25.85
C ASP A 246 -14.74 -0.93 -25.04
N GLU A 247 -15.97 -1.19 -25.48
CA GLU A 247 -16.90 -2.14 -24.85
C GLU A 247 -16.34 -3.58 -24.78
N ARG A 248 -15.36 -3.92 -25.62
CA ARG A 248 -14.69 -5.22 -25.63
C ARG A 248 -13.46 -5.25 -24.73
N GLY A 249 -13.12 -4.11 -24.11
CA GLY A 249 -11.92 -3.93 -23.31
C GLY A 249 -10.65 -3.71 -24.13
N GLU A 250 -10.76 -3.49 -25.44
CA GLU A 250 -9.62 -3.17 -26.30
C GLU A 250 -9.11 -1.76 -25.97
N ARG A 251 -7.80 -1.65 -25.75
CA ARG A 251 -7.12 -0.40 -25.42
C ARG A 251 -7.02 0.50 -26.64
N LEU A 252 -7.41 1.77 -26.46
CA LEU A 252 -7.45 2.81 -27.47
C LEU A 252 -6.53 3.95 -27.04
N THR A 253 -5.54 4.27 -27.87
CA THR A 253 -4.65 5.42 -27.69
C THR A 253 -5.13 6.55 -28.59
N HIS A 254 -5.72 7.60 -28.03
CA HIS A 254 -6.18 8.76 -28.79
C HIS A 254 -5.03 9.73 -29.01
N ILE A 255 -4.78 10.02 -30.28
CA ILE A 255 -3.69 10.88 -30.72
C ILE A 255 -4.19 12.01 -31.61
N LYS A 256 -3.45 13.12 -31.61
CA LYS A 256 -3.45 14.09 -32.69
C LYS A 256 -2.18 13.91 -33.50
N VAL A 257 -2.31 13.77 -34.82
CA VAL A 257 -1.16 13.74 -35.72
C VAL A 257 -0.68 15.18 -35.93
N THR A 258 0.56 15.47 -35.53
CA THR A 258 1.21 16.79 -35.54
C THR A 258 2.28 16.91 -36.64
N GLY A 259 2.46 15.87 -37.46
CA GLY A 259 3.41 15.84 -38.57
C GLY A 259 3.23 14.59 -39.42
N GLY A 260 3.51 14.71 -40.71
CA GLY A 260 3.49 13.60 -41.65
C GLY A 260 2.15 12.85 -41.73
N CYS A 261 2.22 11.53 -41.77
CA CYS A 261 1.06 10.64 -41.81
C CYS A 261 1.36 9.32 -41.11
N ILE A 262 0.32 8.67 -40.60
CA ILE A 262 0.36 7.34 -40.01
C ILE A 262 -0.55 6.38 -40.76
N LYS A 263 -0.05 5.16 -41.03
CA LYS A 263 -0.77 4.12 -41.74
C LYS A 263 -1.04 2.92 -40.84
N SER A 264 -2.11 2.20 -41.14
CA SER A 264 -2.38 0.92 -40.49
C SER A 264 -1.19 -0.03 -40.74
N LYS A 265 -0.76 -0.72 -39.68
CA LYS A 265 0.40 -1.64 -39.61
C LYS A 265 1.77 -0.98 -39.49
N ASP A 266 1.84 0.35 -39.36
CA ASP A 266 3.08 1.02 -38.98
C ASP A 266 3.52 0.60 -37.57
N ILE A 267 4.82 0.75 -37.32
CA ILE A 267 5.46 0.38 -36.06
C ILE A 267 5.83 1.66 -35.32
N ILE A 268 5.37 1.79 -34.08
CA ILE A 268 5.69 2.87 -33.16
C ILE A 268 6.28 2.22 -31.90
N ASN A 269 7.48 2.62 -31.48
CA ASN A 269 8.14 2.12 -30.26
C ASN A 269 8.14 0.57 -30.17
N ASP A 270 8.51 -0.10 -31.26
CA ASP A 270 8.50 -1.57 -31.41
C ASP A 270 7.11 -2.24 -31.33
N GLU A 271 6.02 -1.47 -31.21
CA GLU A 271 4.64 -1.95 -31.21
C GLU A 271 3.95 -1.68 -32.56
N LYS A 272 3.05 -2.57 -32.95
CA LYS A 272 2.38 -2.50 -34.25
C LYS A 272 0.98 -1.91 -34.12
N VAL A 273 0.70 -0.88 -34.93
CA VAL A 273 -0.65 -0.31 -35.05
C VAL A 273 -1.56 -1.26 -35.82
N ASN A 274 -2.57 -1.82 -35.15
CA ASN A 274 -3.51 -2.74 -35.78
C ASN A 274 -4.51 -2.01 -36.67
N GLN A 275 -5.19 -1.01 -36.10
CA GLN A 275 -6.26 -0.26 -36.73
C GLN A 275 -6.24 1.20 -36.29
N ILE A 276 -6.58 2.10 -37.22
CA ILE A 276 -6.80 3.52 -36.98
C ILE A 276 -8.31 3.78 -37.02
N ARG A 277 -8.87 4.37 -35.96
CA ARG A 277 -10.29 4.65 -35.81
C ARG A 277 -10.51 6.16 -35.64
N VAL A 278 -11.37 6.75 -36.46
CA VAL A 278 -11.82 8.14 -36.31
C VAL A 278 -13.23 8.13 -35.72
N TYR A 279 -13.39 8.65 -34.51
CA TYR A 279 -14.67 8.69 -33.81
C TYR A 279 -15.47 9.96 -34.12
N SER A 280 -16.79 9.84 -34.10
CA SER A 280 -17.75 10.93 -34.11
C SER A 280 -18.90 10.52 -33.18
N ALA A 281 -18.92 11.10 -31.98
CA ALA A 281 -19.66 10.58 -30.83
C ALA A 281 -19.32 9.09 -30.60
N ASP A 282 -20.34 8.23 -30.47
CA ASP A 282 -20.15 6.79 -30.18
C ASP A 282 -19.82 5.94 -31.42
N LYS A 283 -19.87 6.52 -32.63
CA LYS A 283 -19.61 5.80 -33.88
C LYS A 283 -18.19 6.07 -34.34
N TYR A 284 -17.53 5.06 -34.89
CA TYR A 284 -16.22 5.21 -35.50
C TYR A 284 -16.18 4.74 -36.94
N THR A 285 -15.25 5.32 -37.70
CA THR A 285 -14.87 4.86 -39.04
C THR A 285 -13.44 4.37 -39.01
N ALA A 286 -13.19 3.21 -39.61
CA ALA A 286 -11.85 2.65 -39.74
C ALA A 286 -11.17 3.22 -40.98
N VAL A 287 -10.02 3.86 -40.80
CA VAL A 287 -9.25 4.46 -41.89
C VAL A 287 -7.92 3.73 -42.07
N GLN A 288 -7.38 3.75 -43.29
CA GLN A 288 -6.07 3.15 -43.60
C GLN A 288 -4.91 4.10 -43.28
N GLU A 289 -5.17 5.41 -43.33
CA GLU A 289 -4.19 6.46 -43.18
C GLU A 289 -4.82 7.66 -42.48
N ALA A 290 -4.09 8.26 -41.54
CA ALA A 290 -4.42 9.54 -40.92
C ALA A 290 -3.28 10.54 -41.15
N VAL A 291 -3.64 11.71 -41.65
CA VAL A 291 -2.70 12.80 -41.97
C VAL A 291 -2.63 13.80 -40.82
N ALA A 292 -1.58 14.63 -40.81
CA ALA A 292 -1.44 15.73 -39.86
C ALA A 292 -2.70 16.61 -39.75
N GLY A 293 -3.02 17.03 -38.52
CA GLY A 293 -4.24 17.74 -38.15
C GLY A 293 -5.42 16.83 -37.77
N ASN A 294 -5.38 15.53 -38.06
CA ASN A 294 -6.45 14.61 -37.66
C ASN A 294 -6.29 14.12 -36.21
N ILE A 295 -7.42 13.97 -35.53
CA ILE A 295 -7.53 13.16 -34.30
C ILE A 295 -8.00 11.75 -34.66
N CYS A 296 -7.31 10.75 -34.12
CA CYS A 296 -7.68 9.36 -34.29
C CYS A 296 -7.27 8.51 -33.08
N ALA A 297 -7.91 7.36 -32.92
CA ALA A 297 -7.54 6.37 -31.94
C ALA A 297 -6.79 5.21 -32.60
N LEU A 298 -5.67 4.83 -32.02
CA LEU A 298 -4.85 3.69 -32.41
C LEU A 298 -5.15 2.49 -31.51
N THR A 299 -5.05 1.30 -32.09
CA THR A 299 -5.17 0.01 -31.40
C THR A 299 -3.85 -0.77 -31.54
N GLY A 300 -3.53 -1.59 -30.53
CA GLY A 300 -2.34 -2.44 -30.53
C GLY A 300 -1.13 -1.86 -29.80
N LEU A 301 -1.23 -0.64 -29.26
CA LEU A 301 -0.21 -0.02 -28.42
C LEU A 301 -0.51 -0.31 -26.95
N SER A 302 0.49 -0.71 -26.18
CA SER A 302 0.37 -1.02 -24.75
C SER A 302 1.16 -0.08 -23.84
N ASP A 303 2.29 0.45 -24.30
CA ASP A 303 3.20 1.25 -23.45
C ASP A 303 2.95 2.77 -23.50
N THR A 304 1.90 3.22 -24.20
CA THR A 304 1.64 4.66 -24.35
C THR A 304 1.00 5.29 -23.12
N TYR A 305 1.23 6.57 -22.85
CA TYR A 305 0.55 7.33 -21.78
C TYR A 305 0.02 8.68 -22.27
N ALA A 306 -0.95 9.25 -21.57
CA ALA A 306 -1.49 10.56 -21.92
C ALA A 306 -0.45 11.66 -21.65
N GLY A 307 -0.20 12.52 -22.63
CA GLY A 307 0.85 13.54 -22.62
C GLY A 307 2.09 13.15 -23.40
N GLN A 308 2.24 11.88 -23.77
CA GLN A 308 3.39 11.37 -24.50
C GLN A 308 3.47 11.92 -25.93
N ALA A 309 4.67 12.36 -26.32
CA ALA A 309 5.03 12.65 -27.68
C ALA A 309 5.51 11.39 -28.43
N ILE A 310 5.09 11.24 -29.67
CA ILE A 310 5.42 10.11 -30.55
C ILE A 310 6.06 10.65 -31.83
N GLY A 311 7.11 9.98 -32.31
CA GLY A 311 7.78 10.31 -33.56
C GLY A 311 8.85 11.39 -33.40
N ASP A 312 8.85 12.41 -34.25
CA ASP A 312 9.84 13.51 -34.21
C ASP A 312 9.55 14.55 -33.11
N GLU A 313 8.37 14.49 -32.49
CA GLU A 313 8.02 15.33 -31.34
C GLU A 313 8.70 14.78 -30.08
N LYS A 314 9.44 15.62 -29.34
CA LYS A 314 10.34 15.20 -28.25
C LYS A 314 9.92 15.60 -26.85
N GLU A 315 8.98 16.54 -26.71
CA GLU A 315 8.57 17.06 -25.42
C GLU A 315 7.21 16.49 -25.01
N ASP A 316 7.21 15.75 -23.92
CA ASP A 316 5.99 15.29 -23.27
C ASP A 316 5.32 16.45 -22.52
N ASN A 317 3.98 16.43 -22.51
CA ASN A 317 3.21 17.32 -21.67
C ASN A 317 2.91 16.66 -20.33
N SER A 318 3.29 17.33 -19.24
CA SER A 318 2.83 17.00 -17.90
C SER A 318 1.60 17.83 -17.53
N PRO A 319 0.59 17.25 -16.86
CA PRO A 319 -0.49 18.03 -16.26
C PRO A 319 0.07 18.96 -15.18
N VAL A 320 -0.50 20.15 -15.08
CA VAL A 320 -0.15 21.12 -14.03
C VAL A 320 -1.17 21.10 -12.91
N LEU A 321 -2.41 20.71 -13.20
CA LEU A 321 -3.37 20.46 -12.16
C LEU A 321 -3.03 19.13 -11.49
N THR A 322 -2.75 19.20 -10.18
CA THR A 322 -2.53 18.03 -9.33
C THR A 322 -3.76 17.79 -8.46
N PRO A 323 -4.19 16.54 -8.27
CA PRO A 323 -5.28 16.23 -7.36
C PRO A 323 -4.91 16.64 -5.94
N VAL A 324 -5.93 16.96 -5.15
CA VAL A 324 -5.70 17.54 -3.82
C VAL A 324 -6.40 16.81 -2.69
N LEU A 325 -7.24 15.83 -2.99
CA LEU A 325 -7.92 15.01 -2.00
C LEU A 325 -7.45 13.57 -2.11
N ASN A 326 -7.16 12.93 -0.98
CA ASN A 326 -6.79 11.52 -0.90
C ASN A 326 -7.86 10.75 -0.12
N TYR A 327 -8.45 9.75 -0.76
CA TYR A 327 -9.52 8.92 -0.18
C TYR A 327 -9.17 7.44 -0.20
N LYS A 328 -9.62 6.75 0.83
CA LYS A 328 -9.59 5.29 0.88
C LYS A 328 -10.76 4.71 0.12
N ILE A 329 -10.48 3.69 -0.70
CA ILE A 329 -11.50 2.86 -1.34
C ILE A 329 -11.88 1.71 -0.41
N ASN A 330 -13.11 1.75 0.10
CA ASN A 330 -13.70 0.68 0.89
C ASN A 330 -14.37 -0.34 -0.05
N LEU A 331 -13.83 -1.56 -0.06
CA LEU A 331 -14.36 -2.69 -0.82
C LEU A 331 -15.41 -3.45 -0.01
N PRO A 332 -16.43 -4.04 -0.67
CA PRO A 332 -17.45 -4.84 0.02
C PRO A 332 -16.88 -6.16 0.55
N ALA A 333 -17.50 -6.70 1.59
CA ALA A 333 -17.04 -7.92 2.25
C ALA A 333 -16.96 -9.11 1.27
N GLY A 334 -15.78 -9.72 1.16
CA GLY A 334 -15.53 -10.88 0.30
C GLY A 334 -14.78 -10.56 -1.01
N VAL A 335 -14.52 -9.29 -1.32
CA VAL A 335 -13.66 -8.89 -2.45
C VAL A 335 -12.23 -8.70 -1.96
N ASP A 336 -11.27 -9.37 -2.62
CA ASP A 336 -9.85 -9.25 -2.31
C ASP A 336 -9.26 -7.95 -2.91
N PRO A 337 -8.65 -7.06 -2.11
CA PRO A 337 -7.99 -5.86 -2.61
C PRO A 337 -6.94 -6.14 -3.69
N MET A 338 -6.19 -7.25 -3.59
CA MET A 338 -5.17 -7.59 -4.59
C MET A 338 -5.77 -7.94 -5.96
N GLN A 339 -7.00 -8.46 -6.01
CA GLN A 339 -7.71 -8.70 -7.27
C GLN A 339 -8.31 -7.41 -7.85
N MET A 340 -8.57 -6.43 -7.00
CA MET A 340 -9.16 -5.16 -7.40
C MET A 340 -8.10 -4.16 -7.89
N LEU A 341 -6.88 -4.22 -7.36
CA LEU A 341 -5.81 -3.29 -7.70
C LEU A 341 -5.51 -3.23 -9.22
N PRO A 342 -5.38 -4.34 -9.99
CA PRO A 342 -5.16 -4.27 -11.44
C PRO A 342 -6.33 -3.64 -12.21
N LYS A 343 -7.56 -3.85 -11.73
CA LYS A 343 -8.77 -3.26 -12.32
C LYS A 343 -8.84 -1.76 -12.08
N LEU A 344 -8.44 -1.32 -10.89
CA LEU A 344 -8.34 0.10 -10.55
C LEU A 344 -7.20 0.77 -11.33
N ARG A 345 -6.03 0.12 -11.44
CA ARG A 345 -4.94 0.61 -12.31
C ARG A 345 -5.34 0.75 -13.77
N ALA A 346 -6.28 -0.06 -14.27
CA ALA A 346 -6.83 0.15 -15.60
C ALA A 346 -7.68 1.43 -15.72
N ILE A 347 -8.30 1.89 -14.62
CA ILE A 347 -8.96 3.20 -14.57
C ILE A 347 -7.92 4.31 -14.44
N GLU A 348 -6.88 4.12 -13.61
CA GLU A 348 -5.74 5.05 -13.50
C GLU A 348 -5.06 5.26 -14.86
N GLU A 349 -4.94 4.23 -15.69
CA GLU A 349 -4.40 4.37 -17.04
C GLU A 349 -5.26 5.29 -17.93
N GLU A 350 -6.59 5.27 -17.76
CA GLU A 350 -7.54 6.13 -18.47
C GLU A 350 -7.54 7.56 -17.88
N GLU A 351 -7.36 7.68 -16.57
CA GLU A 351 -7.30 8.92 -15.79
C GLU A 351 -6.04 8.94 -14.89
N PRO A 352 -4.87 9.34 -15.42
CA PRO A 352 -3.58 9.26 -14.71
C PRO A 352 -3.52 10.04 -13.40
N GLN A 353 -4.38 11.04 -13.26
CA GLN A 353 -4.45 11.87 -12.06
C GLN A 353 -5.10 11.15 -10.87
N LEU A 354 -5.73 9.99 -11.05
CA LEU A 354 -6.31 9.25 -9.93
C LEU A 354 -5.27 8.70 -8.95
N HIS A 355 -3.99 8.59 -9.34
CA HIS A 355 -2.85 8.12 -8.52
C HIS A 355 -3.24 7.05 -7.51
N ILE A 356 -3.42 5.82 -8.00
CA ILE A 356 -3.94 4.72 -7.20
C ILE A 356 -2.78 4.05 -6.46
N GLU A 357 -2.73 4.31 -5.17
CA GLU A 357 -1.67 3.83 -4.29
C GLU A 357 -2.14 2.65 -3.45
N TRP A 358 -1.27 1.65 -3.30
CA TRP A 358 -1.48 0.56 -2.36
C TRP A 358 -0.72 0.88 -1.07
N ASP A 359 -1.45 1.10 0.01
CA ASP A 359 -0.85 1.26 1.34
C ASP A 359 -0.59 -0.13 1.93
N GLU A 360 0.67 -0.53 1.99
CA GLU A 360 1.10 -1.82 2.55
C GLU A 360 0.81 -1.95 4.05
N ASN A 361 0.82 -0.84 4.81
CA ASN A 361 0.65 -0.86 6.26
C ASN A 361 -0.78 -1.22 6.63
N PHE A 362 -1.75 -0.64 5.92
CA PHE A 362 -3.17 -0.89 6.16
C PHE A 362 -3.76 -1.96 5.25
N LYS A 363 -3.05 -2.33 4.17
CA LYS A 363 -3.57 -3.16 3.07
C LYS A 363 -4.80 -2.52 2.44
N GLU A 364 -4.70 -1.22 2.23
CA GLU A 364 -5.78 -0.38 1.75
C GLU A 364 -5.41 0.22 0.40
N ILE A 365 -6.43 0.52 -0.40
CA ILE A 365 -6.25 1.17 -1.70
C ILE A 365 -6.66 2.62 -1.54
N HIS A 366 -5.75 3.53 -1.86
CA HIS A 366 -5.95 4.95 -1.81
C HIS A 366 -6.09 5.50 -3.23
N VAL A 367 -6.90 6.53 -3.39
CA VAL A 367 -7.10 7.24 -4.66
C VAL A 367 -6.98 8.73 -4.39
N GLN A 368 -6.37 9.44 -5.33
CA GLN A 368 -6.33 10.89 -5.32
C GLN A 368 -7.41 11.44 -6.28
N VAL A 369 -8.16 12.44 -5.85
CA VAL A 369 -9.23 13.06 -6.65
C VAL A 369 -9.19 14.58 -6.53
N MET A 370 -9.72 15.25 -7.54
CA MET A 370 -9.82 16.71 -7.57
C MET A 370 -10.97 17.24 -6.69
N GLY A 371 -12.03 16.45 -6.53
CA GLY A 371 -13.22 16.86 -5.79
C GLY A 371 -14.20 15.72 -5.54
N PRO A 372 -15.27 15.98 -4.76
CA PRO A 372 -16.20 14.96 -4.32
C PRO A 372 -17.12 14.42 -5.43
N VAL A 373 -17.38 15.18 -6.49
CA VAL A 373 -18.22 14.73 -7.63
C VAL A 373 -17.49 13.62 -8.40
N MET A 374 -16.18 13.70 -8.51
CA MET A 374 -15.36 12.64 -9.13
C MET A 374 -15.48 11.31 -8.38
N ILE A 375 -15.66 11.34 -7.05
CA ILE A 375 -15.86 10.12 -6.23
C ILE A 375 -17.14 9.40 -6.65
N GLU A 376 -18.25 10.13 -6.75
CA GLU A 376 -19.54 9.57 -7.16
C GLU A 376 -19.47 8.98 -8.57
N VAL A 377 -18.75 9.65 -9.47
CA VAL A 377 -18.50 9.14 -10.84
C VAL A 377 -17.66 7.87 -10.78
N LEU A 378 -16.58 7.85 -10.00
CA LEU A 378 -15.71 6.68 -9.87
C LEU A 378 -16.44 5.47 -9.27
N GLN A 379 -17.33 5.69 -8.28
CA GLN A 379 -18.22 4.65 -7.74
C GLN A 379 -19.05 4.01 -8.86
N ASN A 380 -19.64 4.83 -9.71
CA ASN A 380 -20.47 4.35 -10.81
C ASN A 380 -19.65 3.64 -11.90
N ILE A 381 -18.49 4.17 -12.28
CA ILE A 381 -17.59 3.51 -13.24
C ILE A 381 -17.22 2.12 -12.74
N ILE A 382 -16.84 2.00 -11.46
CA ILE A 382 -16.46 0.72 -10.85
C ILE A 382 -17.66 -0.24 -10.82
N LYS A 383 -18.86 0.27 -10.51
CA LYS A 383 -20.09 -0.52 -10.49
C LYS A 383 -20.49 -1.02 -11.87
N GLU A 384 -20.52 -0.17 -12.88
CA GLU A 384 -20.93 -0.53 -14.24
C GLU A 384 -19.94 -1.49 -14.89
N ARG A 385 -18.64 -1.23 -14.73
CA ARG A 385 -17.59 -1.98 -15.42
C ARG A 385 -17.23 -3.29 -14.73
N PHE A 386 -17.24 -3.31 -13.39
CA PHE A 386 -16.78 -4.45 -12.61
C PHE A 386 -17.87 -5.11 -11.77
N GLY A 387 -19.06 -4.52 -11.67
CA GLY A 387 -20.18 -5.06 -10.89
C GLY A 387 -19.97 -4.97 -9.37
N ILE A 388 -19.08 -4.09 -8.90
CA ILE A 388 -18.69 -3.98 -7.48
C ILE A 388 -19.16 -2.64 -6.94
N ASP A 389 -19.96 -2.67 -5.88
CA ASP A 389 -20.34 -1.46 -5.14
C ASP A 389 -19.23 -1.10 -4.14
N VAL A 390 -18.54 0.02 -4.40
CA VAL A 390 -17.49 0.55 -3.52
C VAL A 390 -17.94 1.81 -2.80
N THR A 391 -17.42 2.04 -1.59
CA THR A 391 -17.59 3.30 -0.88
C THR A 391 -16.25 3.98 -0.67
N PHE A 392 -16.25 5.29 -0.48
CA PHE A 392 -15.04 6.06 -0.22
C PHE A 392 -15.09 6.61 1.20
N GLY A 393 -13.97 6.54 1.90
CA GLY A 393 -13.83 7.04 3.25
C GLY A 393 -12.55 7.86 3.43
N GLU A 394 -12.45 8.53 4.56
CA GLU A 394 -11.20 9.16 4.98
C GLU A 394 -10.14 8.08 5.23
N GLY A 395 -8.91 8.32 4.75
CA GLY A 395 -7.79 7.40 4.94
C GLY A 395 -7.49 7.18 6.43
N SER A 396 -7.01 5.98 6.78
CA SER A 396 -6.53 5.73 8.14
C SER A 396 -5.20 6.43 8.37
N ILE A 397 -5.10 7.16 9.47
CA ILE A 397 -3.87 7.84 9.86
C ILE A 397 -2.98 6.84 10.60
N VAL A 398 -1.75 6.64 10.13
CA VAL A 398 -0.77 5.83 10.85
C VAL A 398 -0.28 6.65 12.03
N TYR A 399 -0.83 6.43 13.22
CA TYR A 399 -0.24 6.93 14.45
C TYR A 399 0.98 6.09 14.85
N LYS A 400 1.90 6.71 15.59
CA LYS A 400 3.04 6.04 16.22
C LYS A 400 3.09 6.43 17.69
N GLU A 401 3.84 5.70 18.50
CA GLU A 401 4.03 6.06 19.91
C GLU A 401 5.51 6.18 20.23
N THR A 402 5.85 7.06 21.16
CA THR A 402 7.20 7.22 21.73
C THR A 402 7.10 7.44 23.25
N ILE A 403 8.23 7.65 23.93
CA ILE A 403 8.28 7.93 25.37
C ILE A 403 8.95 9.28 25.63
N ALA A 404 8.59 9.96 26.72
CA ALA A 404 9.17 11.25 27.10
C ALA A 404 10.27 11.13 28.18
N ASN A 405 10.24 10.07 29.00
CA ASN A 405 11.14 9.87 30.13
C ASN A 405 11.90 8.54 30.05
N LYS A 406 13.00 8.46 30.80
CA LYS A 406 13.80 7.24 30.96
C LYS A 406 13.19 6.33 32.02
N VAL A 407 12.99 5.06 31.71
CA VAL A 407 12.40 4.06 32.62
C VAL A 407 13.10 2.70 32.56
N GLU A 408 12.93 1.89 33.60
CA GLU A 408 13.39 0.51 33.65
C GLU A 408 12.19 -0.42 33.48
N GLY A 409 12.25 -1.28 32.46
CA GLY A 409 11.29 -2.33 32.19
C GLY A 409 11.79 -3.68 32.70
N ILE A 410 10.99 -4.35 33.53
CA ILE A 410 11.34 -5.66 34.11
C ILE A 410 10.38 -6.71 33.55
N GLY A 411 10.94 -7.79 33.01
CA GLY A 411 10.17 -8.92 32.51
C GLY A 411 10.67 -10.23 33.13
N HIS A 412 9.76 -10.93 33.82
CA HIS A 412 10.03 -12.24 34.41
C HIS A 412 9.13 -13.31 33.82
N PHE A 413 9.71 -14.46 33.47
CA PHE A 413 9.01 -15.60 32.92
C PHE A 413 9.49 -16.91 33.54
N GLU A 414 8.71 -17.42 34.49
CA GLU A 414 9.01 -18.65 35.22
C GLU A 414 7.79 -19.60 35.33
N PRO A 415 7.32 -20.20 34.21
CA PRO A 415 6.44 -21.36 34.29
C PRO A 415 7.19 -22.60 34.82
N LEU A 416 6.45 -23.68 35.12
CA LEU A 416 7.03 -24.90 35.71
C LEU A 416 8.23 -25.42 34.89
N ARG A 417 9.44 -25.40 35.48
CA ARG A 417 10.74 -25.79 34.86
C ARG A 417 11.30 -24.84 33.79
N HIS A 418 10.80 -23.62 33.71
CA HIS A 418 11.29 -22.54 32.85
C HIS A 418 11.75 -21.35 33.70
N TYR A 419 12.77 -20.60 33.27
CA TYR A 419 13.23 -19.39 33.98
C TYR A 419 13.90 -18.41 33.02
N ALA A 420 13.42 -17.17 32.96
CA ALA A 420 14.14 -16.06 32.36
C ALA A 420 13.72 -14.73 32.98
N GLU A 421 14.71 -13.86 33.21
CA GLU A 421 14.51 -12.52 33.75
C GLU A 421 15.33 -11.51 32.94
N VAL A 422 14.71 -10.41 32.55
CA VAL A 422 15.31 -9.39 31.68
C VAL A 422 14.97 -7.99 32.21
N HIS A 423 15.99 -7.15 32.36
CA HIS A 423 15.87 -5.74 32.71
C HIS A 423 16.33 -4.89 31.52
N LEU A 424 15.43 -4.03 31.05
CA LEU A 424 15.66 -3.14 29.92
C LEU A 424 15.56 -1.69 30.39
N ILE A 425 16.46 -0.84 29.92
CA ILE A 425 16.35 0.61 30.09
C ILE A 425 15.77 1.17 28.79
N LEU A 426 14.62 1.84 28.89
CA LEU A 426 13.99 2.53 27.77
C LEU A 426 14.24 4.03 27.91
N GLU A 427 14.80 4.64 26.87
CA GLU A 427 15.11 6.07 26.79
C GLU A 427 14.50 6.70 25.53
N PRO A 428 14.08 7.98 25.59
CA PRO A 428 13.66 8.71 24.40
C PRO A 428 14.81 8.86 23.41
N GLY A 429 14.53 8.55 22.14
CA GLY A 429 15.45 8.75 21.01
C GLY A 429 15.28 10.11 20.35
N GLU A 430 16.14 10.41 19.38
CA GLU A 430 15.97 11.60 18.53
C GLU A 430 14.73 11.41 17.62
N PRO A 431 13.95 12.47 17.33
CA PRO A 431 12.81 12.36 16.42
C PRO A 431 13.22 11.81 15.05
N GLY A 432 12.52 10.79 14.56
CA GLY A 432 12.82 10.10 13.30
C GLY A 432 14.01 9.13 13.35
N SER A 433 14.59 8.88 14.53
CA SER A 433 15.69 7.91 14.69
C SER A 433 15.24 6.45 14.66
N GLY A 434 13.93 6.18 14.77
CA GLY A 434 13.39 4.83 14.80
C GLY A 434 13.73 4.10 16.10
N MET A 435 13.69 2.76 16.05
CA MET A 435 14.08 1.93 17.20
C MET A 435 15.59 1.72 17.24
N ARG A 436 16.23 2.04 18.37
CA ARG A 436 17.67 1.78 18.60
C ARG A 436 17.83 0.78 19.74
N TYR A 437 18.72 -0.20 19.56
CA TYR A 437 18.95 -1.26 20.55
C TYR A 437 20.43 -1.29 20.94
N GLU A 438 20.73 -1.31 22.24
CA GLU A 438 22.09 -1.39 22.77
C GLU A 438 22.23 -2.51 23.81
N LEU A 439 23.45 -3.04 23.93
CA LEU A 439 23.82 -4.06 24.92
C LEU A 439 24.80 -3.43 25.90
N ASP A 440 24.36 -3.18 27.13
CA ASP A 440 25.18 -2.61 28.22
C ASP A 440 25.07 -3.49 29.47
N CYS A 441 25.43 -4.77 29.31
CA CYS A 441 25.36 -5.77 30.37
C CYS A 441 26.71 -6.48 30.50
N SER A 442 27.22 -6.60 31.73
CA SER A 442 28.47 -7.34 32.00
C SER A 442 28.31 -8.82 31.66
N GLU A 443 29.35 -9.42 31.07
CA GLU A 443 29.40 -10.87 30.81
C GLU A 443 29.35 -11.70 32.11
N ASP A 444 29.66 -11.09 33.26
CA ASP A 444 29.56 -11.71 34.59
C ASP A 444 28.10 -11.87 35.06
N VAL A 445 27.19 -11.00 34.60
CA VAL A 445 25.77 -11.00 34.99
C VAL A 445 24.96 -11.90 34.06
N LEU A 446 25.18 -11.76 32.75
CA LEU A 446 24.49 -12.54 31.74
C LEU A 446 25.45 -12.92 30.61
N ALA A 447 25.53 -14.21 30.30
CA ALA A 447 26.41 -14.70 29.25
C ALA A 447 26.05 -14.11 27.87
N LYS A 448 27.08 -13.89 27.04
CA LYS A 448 26.99 -13.20 25.74
C LYS A 448 26.00 -13.83 24.74
N ASN A 449 25.82 -15.15 24.81
CA ASN A 449 24.84 -15.89 24.01
C ASN A 449 23.41 -15.44 24.34
N TRP A 450 23.07 -15.29 25.62
CA TRP A 450 21.75 -14.83 26.07
C TRP A 450 21.52 -13.36 25.78
N GLN A 451 22.55 -12.51 25.93
CA GLN A 451 22.46 -11.10 25.52
C GLN A 451 22.13 -10.96 24.02
N ARG A 452 22.79 -11.74 23.15
CA ARG A 452 22.49 -11.77 21.71
C ARG A 452 21.08 -12.29 21.41
N LEU A 453 20.59 -13.24 22.21
CA LEU A 453 19.24 -13.78 22.06
C LEU A 453 18.18 -12.70 22.39
N ILE A 454 18.35 -11.99 23.50
CA ILE A 454 17.48 -10.86 23.88
C ILE A 454 17.48 -9.79 22.78
N TYR A 455 18.67 -9.42 22.28
CA TYR A 455 18.82 -8.48 21.17
C TYR A 455 18.05 -8.94 19.92
N THR A 456 18.17 -10.22 19.56
CA THR A 456 17.49 -10.80 18.39
C THR A 456 15.98 -10.69 18.55
N HIS A 457 15.43 -11.00 19.73
CA HIS A 457 13.99 -10.88 19.98
C HIS A 457 13.50 -9.43 20.01
N LEU A 458 14.34 -8.49 20.47
CA LEU A 458 14.03 -7.05 20.39
C LEU A 458 13.89 -6.58 18.93
N CYS A 459 14.72 -7.10 18.01
CA CYS A 459 14.68 -6.74 16.59
C CYS A 459 13.65 -7.52 15.75
N GLU A 460 13.23 -8.71 16.17
CA GLU A 460 12.32 -9.59 15.43
C GLU A 460 10.91 -9.00 15.25
N LYS A 461 10.48 -8.13 16.17
CA LYS A 461 9.08 -7.68 16.28
C LYS A 461 8.99 -6.17 16.46
N THR A 462 8.09 -5.54 15.72
CA THR A 462 7.67 -4.16 15.98
C THR A 462 6.90 -4.11 17.30
N HIS A 463 7.47 -3.43 18.29
CA HIS A 463 6.84 -3.24 19.59
C HIS A 463 5.65 -2.29 19.43
N LYS A 464 4.56 -2.62 20.11
CA LYS A 464 3.37 -1.78 20.15
C LYS A 464 3.42 -0.89 21.37
N GLY A 465 2.91 0.33 21.24
CA GLY A 465 2.68 1.26 22.33
C GLY A 465 1.46 0.88 23.17
N VAL A 466 1.31 1.56 24.31
CA VAL A 466 0.29 1.27 25.33
C VAL A 466 -0.96 2.14 25.19
N LEU A 467 -0.89 3.27 24.47
CA LEU A 467 -2.01 4.22 24.36
C LEU A 467 -3.05 3.75 23.34
N THR A 468 -2.61 3.47 22.12
CA THR A 468 -3.47 3.12 20.97
C THR A 468 -3.12 1.77 20.37
N GLY A 469 -2.04 1.14 20.86
CA GLY A 469 -1.49 -0.08 20.26
C GLY A 469 -0.73 0.19 18.96
N SER A 470 -0.42 1.46 18.67
CA SER A 470 0.34 1.91 17.50
C SER A 470 1.80 1.47 17.58
N ALA A 471 2.51 1.50 16.44
CA ALA A 471 3.91 1.10 16.40
C ALA A 471 4.80 2.06 17.23
N LEU A 472 5.68 1.50 18.05
CA LEU A 472 6.65 2.25 18.84
C LEU A 472 7.80 2.75 17.93
N THR A 473 8.19 4.01 18.07
CA THR A 473 9.30 4.64 17.32
C THR A 473 10.07 5.60 18.21
N ASP A 474 11.29 5.94 17.80
CA ASP A 474 12.15 6.93 18.45
C ASP A 474 12.41 6.57 19.92
N VAL A 475 12.64 5.28 20.18
CA VAL A 475 12.98 4.76 21.51
C VAL A 475 14.28 3.99 21.43
N LYS A 476 15.17 4.28 22.39
CA LYS A 476 16.39 3.54 22.63
C LYS A 476 16.16 2.52 23.75
N ILE A 477 16.37 1.24 23.46
CA ILE A 477 16.24 0.14 24.42
C ILE A 477 17.62 -0.45 24.69
N THR A 478 18.06 -0.37 25.94
CA THR A 478 19.37 -0.88 26.38
C THR A 478 19.17 -2.07 27.30
N VAL A 479 19.81 -3.20 27.00
CA VAL A 479 19.82 -4.38 27.89
C VAL A 479 20.78 -4.10 29.03
N ALA A 480 20.26 -3.93 30.25
CA ALA A 480 21.05 -3.54 31.42
C ALA A 480 21.42 -4.74 32.32
N ALA A 481 20.44 -5.61 32.58
CA ALA A 481 20.65 -6.81 33.39
C ALA A 481 19.72 -7.95 32.96
N GLY A 482 20.02 -9.15 33.42
CA GLY A 482 19.17 -10.31 33.21
C GLY A 482 19.72 -11.53 33.92
N ARG A 483 18.90 -12.57 34.06
CA ARG A 483 19.27 -13.80 34.77
C ARG A 483 18.78 -15.03 34.02
N ALA A 484 19.65 -16.03 33.93
CA ALA A 484 19.38 -17.35 33.37
C ALA A 484 19.64 -18.44 34.43
N HIS A 485 18.95 -19.57 34.29
CA HIS A 485 19.16 -20.79 35.05
C HIS A 485 19.75 -21.89 34.15
N ASN A 486 20.86 -22.50 34.56
CA ASN A 486 21.64 -23.45 33.74
C ASN A 486 20.87 -24.69 33.24
N LYS A 487 19.77 -25.08 33.89
CA LYS A 487 18.96 -26.27 33.54
C LYS A 487 17.53 -25.97 33.09
N HIS A 488 17.07 -24.75 33.29
CA HIS A 488 15.65 -24.40 33.18
C HIS A 488 15.42 -23.20 32.25
N THR A 489 16.47 -22.65 31.65
CA THR A 489 16.31 -21.55 30.68
C THR A 489 16.41 -22.09 29.27
N GLU A 490 15.33 -21.93 28.52
CA GLU A 490 15.28 -22.23 27.10
C GLU A 490 15.23 -20.93 26.28
N GLY A 491 15.52 -21.02 24.98
CA GLY A 491 15.50 -19.83 24.11
C GLY A 491 14.13 -19.14 24.05
N GLY A 492 13.04 -19.92 24.20
CA GLY A 492 11.67 -19.39 24.22
C GLY A 492 11.36 -18.54 25.47
N ASP A 493 12.05 -18.77 26.58
CA ASP A 493 11.77 -18.09 27.86
C ASP A 493 12.25 -16.64 27.81
N PHE A 494 13.44 -16.41 27.26
CA PHE A 494 13.98 -15.05 27.05
C PHE A 494 13.13 -14.24 26.07
N ARG A 495 12.54 -14.87 25.05
CA ARG A 495 11.57 -14.21 24.16
C ARG A 495 10.39 -13.66 24.94
N GLN A 496 9.83 -14.49 25.83
CA GLN A 496 8.68 -14.15 26.65
C GLN A 496 9.00 -13.09 27.71
N ALA A 497 10.16 -13.18 28.36
CA ALA A 497 10.62 -12.20 29.33
C ALA A 497 10.92 -10.83 28.67
N THR A 498 11.58 -10.83 27.50
CA THR A 498 11.93 -9.59 26.76
C THR A 498 10.69 -8.80 26.36
N TYR A 499 9.66 -9.45 25.79
CA TYR A 499 8.43 -8.74 25.38
C TYR A 499 7.66 -8.16 26.58
N ARG A 500 7.66 -8.85 27.72
CA ARG A 500 7.07 -8.36 28.96
C ARG A 500 7.86 -7.18 29.52
N ALA A 501 9.20 -7.26 29.52
CA ALA A 501 10.07 -6.18 29.97
C ALA A 501 9.81 -4.87 29.18
N VAL A 502 9.71 -4.95 27.86
CA VAL A 502 9.38 -3.78 27.02
C VAL A 502 8.00 -3.24 27.38
N ARG A 503 6.99 -4.11 27.49
CA ARG A 503 5.61 -3.68 27.79
C ARG A 503 5.44 -3.10 29.18
N GLN A 504 6.05 -3.71 30.18
CA GLN A 504 6.05 -3.24 31.56
C GLN A 504 6.75 -1.89 31.67
N GLY A 505 7.90 -1.72 30.99
CA GLY A 505 8.59 -0.42 30.90
C GLY A 505 7.71 0.65 30.26
N LEU A 506 7.02 0.34 29.15
CA LEU A 506 6.10 1.29 28.51
C LEU A 506 4.90 1.68 29.40
N MET A 507 4.41 0.80 30.27
CA MET A 507 3.35 1.12 31.23
C MET A 507 3.82 2.08 32.33
N GLN A 508 5.13 2.05 32.66
CA GLN A 508 5.75 2.99 33.60
C GLN A 508 6.25 4.29 32.94
N ALA A 509 6.40 4.29 31.60
CA ALA A 509 6.81 5.44 30.83
C ALA A 509 5.67 6.43 30.63
N GLU A 510 6.02 7.71 30.55
CA GLU A 510 5.16 8.74 29.97
C GLU A 510 5.14 8.56 28.45
N SER A 511 4.18 7.77 27.97
CA SER A 511 4.00 7.48 26.55
C SER A 511 3.36 8.68 25.84
N VAL A 512 3.86 8.99 24.64
CA VAL A 512 3.41 10.11 23.80
C VAL A 512 2.92 9.57 22.45
N LEU A 513 1.70 9.93 22.07
CA LEU A 513 1.16 9.63 20.74
C LEU A 513 1.74 10.61 19.72
N LEU A 514 2.26 10.06 18.63
CA LEU A 514 2.77 10.79 17.49
C LEU A 514 1.81 10.64 16.31
N GLU A 515 1.60 11.73 15.60
CA GLU A 515 0.85 11.76 14.35
C GLU A 515 1.72 12.29 13.22
N PRO A 516 1.40 11.94 11.96
CA PRO A 516 2.11 12.45 10.82
C PRO A 516 1.77 13.93 10.56
N PHE A 517 2.77 14.70 10.11
CA PHE A 517 2.66 16.11 9.78
C PHE A 517 2.98 16.37 8.31
N TYR A 518 2.21 17.26 7.68
CA TYR A 518 2.55 17.86 6.40
C TYR A 518 3.35 19.14 6.62
N GLU A 519 4.33 19.38 5.76
CA GLU A 519 4.83 20.70 5.42
C GLU A 519 3.96 21.25 4.28
N PHE A 520 3.50 22.48 4.39
CA PHE A 520 2.60 23.08 3.43
C PHE A 520 3.09 24.42 2.90
N GLU A 521 2.73 24.69 1.65
CA GLU A 521 2.89 25.96 0.97
C GLU A 521 1.52 26.40 0.45
N LEU A 522 0.96 27.44 1.06
CA LEU A 522 -0.37 27.96 0.77
C LEU A 522 -0.25 29.30 0.04
N LYS A 523 -0.86 29.41 -1.14
CA LYS A 523 -0.95 30.62 -1.96
C LYS A 523 -2.38 31.12 -1.96
N LEU A 524 -2.57 32.39 -1.63
CA LEU A 524 -3.88 33.03 -1.66
C LEU A 524 -3.79 34.55 -1.84
N ASP A 525 -4.90 35.13 -2.29
CA ASP A 525 -5.08 36.57 -2.32
C ASP A 525 -5.10 37.17 -0.91
N ARG A 526 -4.57 38.39 -0.79
CA ARG A 526 -4.49 39.13 0.48
C ARG A 526 -5.83 39.29 1.20
N GLN A 527 -6.94 39.34 0.47
CA GLN A 527 -8.29 39.48 1.03
C GLN A 527 -8.73 38.28 1.89
N TYR A 528 -8.14 37.09 1.69
CA TYR A 528 -8.54 35.86 2.37
C TYR A 528 -7.60 35.43 3.50
N ILE A 529 -6.53 36.20 3.75
CA ILE A 529 -5.47 35.82 4.71
C ILE A 529 -5.98 35.62 6.13
N GLY A 530 -6.85 36.51 6.63
CA GLY A 530 -7.33 36.44 8.02
C GLY A 530 -8.14 35.17 8.32
N ARG A 531 -8.94 34.71 7.35
CA ARG A 531 -9.66 33.45 7.46
C ARG A 531 -8.69 32.27 7.41
N ALA A 532 -7.77 32.26 6.44
CA ALA A 532 -6.79 31.19 6.31
C ALA A 532 -5.94 31.02 7.59
N MET A 533 -5.53 32.13 8.22
CA MET A 533 -4.82 32.09 9.50
C MET A 533 -5.66 31.46 10.62
N THR A 534 -6.93 31.85 10.72
CA THR A 534 -7.84 31.33 11.77
C THR A 534 -8.06 29.82 11.60
N ASP A 535 -8.22 29.36 10.37
CA ASP A 535 -8.41 27.95 10.06
C ASP A 535 -7.11 27.15 10.34
N LEU A 536 -5.94 27.66 9.92
CA LEU A 536 -4.65 27.02 10.21
C LEU A 536 -4.35 26.94 11.72
N GLU A 537 -4.62 28.01 12.48
CA GLU A 537 -4.47 28.00 13.94
C GLU A 537 -5.42 27.00 14.61
N ARG A 538 -6.68 26.94 14.17
CA ARG A 538 -7.66 25.96 14.66
C ARG A 538 -7.22 24.52 14.39
N MET A 539 -6.55 24.29 13.27
CA MET A 539 -6.04 22.97 12.86
C MET A 539 -4.73 22.57 13.56
N GLY A 540 -4.18 23.43 14.43
CA GLY A 540 -2.91 23.16 15.11
C GLY A 540 -1.67 23.31 14.23
N ALA A 541 -1.78 24.04 13.11
CA ALA A 541 -0.66 24.28 12.21
C ALA A 541 0.25 25.42 12.71
N VAL A 542 1.56 25.27 12.50
CA VAL A 542 2.57 26.29 12.75
C VAL A 542 3.01 26.87 11.42
N PHE A 543 2.92 28.19 11.24
CA PHE A 543 3.17 28.81 9.94
C PHE A 543 3.89 30.17 10.03
N THR A 544 4.48 30.55 8.90
CA THR A 544 5.12 31.82 8.63
C THR A 544 4.50 32.43 7.37
N ILE A 545 4.44 33.77 7.34
CA ILE A 545 3.80 34.51 6.25
C ILE A 545 4.89 35.29 5.52
N ASN A 546 4.98 35.09 4.21
CA ASN A 546 5.77 35.89 3.31
C ASN A 546 4.81 36.67 2.40
N ASP A 547 4.74 37.99 2.60
CA ASP A 547 3.89 38.88 1.82
C ASP A 547 4.70 39.45 0.64
N THR A 548 4.35 39.03 -0.57
CA THR A 548 4.98 39.44 -1.84
C THR A 548 4.20 40.52 -2.59
N GLY A 549 3.10 41.06 -2.02
CA GLY A 549 2.34 42.18 -2.58
C GLY A 549 0.92 41.80 -3.01
N GLU A 550 0.77 41.20 -4.21
CA GLU A 550 -0.54 40.78 -4.74
C GLU A 550 -0.95 39.39 -4.23
N GLU A 551 0.01 38.45 -4.19
CA GLU A 551 -0.17 37.10 -3.65
C GLU A 551 0.57 36.96 -2.32
N VAL A 552 -0.09 36.32 -1.35
CA VAL A 552 0.48 35.95 -0.06
C VAL A 552 0.86 34.49 -0.08
N LEU A 553 2.11 34.22 0.29
CA LEU A 553 2.62 32.87 0.49
C LEU A 553 2.68 32.56 1.99
N VAL A 554 1.93 31.57 2.43
CA VAL A 554 1.96 31.07 3.81
C VAL A 554 2.62 29.70 3.81
N THR A 555 3.77 29.58 4.45
CA THR A 555 4.50 28.31 4.58
C THR A 555 4.43 27.81 6.01
N GLY A 556 4.27 26.51 6.21
CA GLY A 556 4.15 25.98 7.56
C GLY A 556 4.15 24.47 7.63
N CYS A 557 3.80 23.96 8.81
CA CYS A 557 3.59 22.54 9.03
C CYS A 557 2.36 22.31 9.91
N GLY A 558 1.63 21.23 9.66
CA GLY A 558 0.46 20.88 10.46
C GLY A 558 0.05 19.42 10.35
N PRO A 559 -0.90 18.96 11.19
CA PRO A 559 -1.33 17.56 11.23
C PRO A 559 -1.96 17.10 9.92
N VAL A 560 -1.62 15.87 9.49
CA VAL A 560 -2.24 15.24 8.30
C VAL A 560 -3.76 15.10 8.48
N SER A 561 -4.23 14.78 9.69
CA SER A 561 -5.66 14.63 10.02
C SER A 561 -6.50 15.84 9.63
N SER A 562 -5.93 17.03 9.80
CA SER A 562 -6.64 18.29 9.70
C SER A 562 -6.41 18.96 8.34
N LEU A 563 -5.21 18.80 7.78
CA LEU A 563 -4.82 19.43 6.51
C LEU A 563 -5.17 18.61 5.26
N ALA A 564 -5.36 17.29 5.35
CA ALA A 564 -5.57 16.42 4.18
C ALA A 564 -6.75 16.86 3.29
N ASN A 565 -7.82 17.40 3.89
CA ASN A 565 -9.02 17.84 3.17
C ASN A 565 -9.17 19.37 3.12
N TYR A 566 -8.21 20.14 3.64
CA TYR A 566 -8.34 21.59 3.78
C TYR A 566 -8.39 22.34 2.43
N GLN A 567 -7.80 21.79 1.36
CA GLN A 567 -7.87 22.41 0.03
C GLN A 567 -9.33 22.63 -0.43
N ALA A 568 -10.24 21.69 -0.13
CA ALA A 568 -11.64 21.83 -0.54
C ALA A 568 -12.31 23.04 0.13
N GLU A 569 -12.07 23.23 1.43
CA GLU A 569 -12.55 24.41 2.16
C GLU A 569 -11.90 25.70 1.63
N LEU A 570 -10.58 25.68 1.40
CA LEU A 570 -9.81 26.78 0.82
C LEU A 570 -10.39 27.22 -0.52
N THR A 571 -10.61 26.27 -1.43
CA THR A 571 -11.14 26.53 -2.77
C THR A 571 -12.55 27.12 -2.69
N ALA A 572 -13.38 26.64 -1.78
CA ALA A 572 -14.75 27.13 -1.60
C ALA A 572 -14.80 28.61 -1.18
N TYR A 573 -13.97 29.05 -0.22
CA TYR A 573 -14.01 30.45 0.21
C TYR A 573 -13.15 31.40 -0.62
N THR A 574 -12.08 30.90 -1.26
CA THR A 574 -11.25 31.69 -2.20
C THR A 574 -11.85 31.75 -3.60
N ARG A 575 -12.97 31.06 -3.85
CA ARG A 575 -13.59 30.94 -5.19
C ARG A 575 -12.63 30.36 -6.23
N GLY A 576 -11.72 29.48 -5.79
CA GLY A 576 -10.77 28.76 -6.64
C GLY A 576 -9.43 29.47 -6.90
N THR A 577 -9.17 30.65 -6.33
CA THR A 577 -7.85 31.31 -6.49
C THR A 577 -6.79 30.77 -5.53
N GLY A 578 -7.19 30.16 -4.41
CA GLY A 578 -6.27 29.61 -3.42
C GLY A 578 -5.75 28.20 -3.75
N SER A 579 -4.47 27.96 -3.54
CA SER A 579 -3.85 26.62 -3.67
C SER A 579 -2.97 26.28 -2.47
N ILE A 580 -3.03 25.03 -2.01
CA ILE A 580 -2.12 24.47 -1.00
C ILE A 580 -1.36 23.30 -1.58
N ASN A 581 -0.04 23.31 -1.40
CA ASN A 581 0.81 22.16 -1.68
C ASN A 581 1.20 21.51 -0.37
N LEU A 582 1.11 20.18 -0.28
CA LEU A 582 1.42 19.39 0.92
C LEU A 582 2.58 18.43 0.64
N ARG A 583 3.52 18.33 1.58
CA ARG A 583 4.65 17.38 1.56
C ARG A 583 4.79 16.70 2.92
N MET A 584 5.15 15.42 2.94
CA MET A 584 5.32 14.70 4.20
C MET A 584 6.55 15.23 4.98
N SER A 585 6.36 15.68 6.22
CA SER A 585 7.40 16.28 7.08
C SER A 585 7.84 15.36 8.24
N GLY A 586 7.24 14.17 8.35
CA GLY A 586 7.54 13.19 9.40
C GLY A 586 6.48 13.15 10.50
N TYR A 587 6.88 12.74 11.70
CA TYR A 587 6.00 12.53 12.86
C TYR A 587 6.27 13.54 13.96
N ARG A 588 5.21 14.04 14.61
CA ARG A 588 5.31 14.95 15.77
C ARG A 588 4.25 14.60 16.81
N PRO A 589 4.35 15.14 18.05
CA PRO A 589 3.34 14.92 19.07
C PRO A 589 1.93 15.27 18.57
N CYS A 590 0.99 14.37 18.82
CA CYS A 590 -0.38 14.49 18.37
C CYS A 590 -1.07 15.69 19.03
N HIS A 591 -1.73 16.51 18.21
CA HIS A 591 -2.44 17.72 18.66
C HIS A 591 -3.69 17.40 19.51
N ASN A 592 -4.37 16.27 19.24
CA ASN A 592 -5.60 15.84 19.92
C ASN A 592 -5.51 14.40 20.48
N SER A 593 -4.44 14.12 21.22
CA SER A 593 -4.14 12.78 21.75
C SER A 593 -5.29 12.13 22.52
N GLU A 594 -5.98 12.86 23.41
CA GLU A 594 -7.08 12.33 24.24
C GLU A 594 -8.25 11.78 23.41
N GLU A 595 -8.66 12.51 22.37
CA GLU A 595 -9.76 12.13 21.48
C GLU A 595 -9.42 10.86 20.68
N VAL A 596 -8.18 10.77 20.18
CA VAL A 596 -7.70 9.61 19.42
C VAL A 596 -7.62 8.37 20.32
N ILE A 597 -7.16 8.53 21.56
CA ILE A 597 -7.09 7.44 22.54
C ILE A 597 -8.49 6.93 22.88
N GLU A 598 -9.44 7.82 23.17
CA GLU A 598 -10.83 7.44 23.49
C GLU A 598 -11.50 6.73 22.31
N LYS A 599 -11.32 7.25 21.08
CA LYS A 599 -11.87 6.64 19.86
C LYS A 599 -11.28 5.25 19.56
N THR A 600 -10.00 5.05 19.86
CA THR A 600 -9.32 3.77 19.61
C THR A 600 -9.70 2.72 20.66
N GLY A 601 -9.88 3.14 21.92
CA GLY A 601 -10.36 2.27 23.00
C GLY A 601 -9.47 1.04 23.27
N TYR A 602 -8.16 1.16 23.04
CA TYR A 602 -7.22 0.05 23.20
C TYR A 602 -7.00 -0.29 24.67
N ASP A 603 -7.35 -1.53 25.06
CA ASP A 603 -7.15 -2.03 26.42
C ASP A 603 -5.91 -2.95 26.47
N VAL A 604 -4.83 -2.42 27.06
CA VAL A 604 -3.55 -3.11 27.20
C VAL A 604 -3.68 -4.42 27.98
N THR A 605 -4.55 -4.46 28.99
CA THR A 605 -4.71 -5.62 29.88
C THR A 605 -5.45 -6.78 29.21
N ARG A 606 -6.21 -6.50 28.14
CA ARG A 606 -6.90 -7.52 27.34
C ARG A 606 -6.06 -8.08 26.19
N ASP A 607 -4.92 -7.46 25.88
CA ASP A 607 -4.02 -7.98 24.83
C ASP A 607 -3.17 -9.14 25.34
N ILE A 608 -3.75 -10.35 25.30
CA ILE A 608 -3.10 -11.60 25.73
C ILE A 608 -1.79 -11.85 24.94
N ARG A 609 -1.66 -11.34 23.70
CA ARG A 609 -0.45 -11.53 22.88
C ARG A 609 0.68 -10.59 23.26
N ASN A 610 0.40 -9.52 23.99
CA ASN A 610 1.36 -8.51 24.43
C ASN A 610 1.10 -8.06 25.87
N THR A 611 0.88 -9.03 26.77
CA THR A 611 0.61 -8.74 28.18
C THR A 611 1.81 -8.03 28.85
N PRO A 612 1.57 -7.01 29.68
CA PRO A 612 2.59 -6.39 30.51
C PRO A 612 2.88 -7.20 31.80
N ASP A 613 2.09 -8.23 32.10
CA ASP A 613 2.17 -8.99 33.34
C ASP A 613 3.26 -10.07 33.27
N SER A 614 3.94 -10.29 34.40
CA SER A 614 5.03 -11.28 34.52
C SER A 614 4.56 -12.57 35.18
N VAL A 615 5.25 -13.68 34.92
CA VAL A 615 4.87 -15.01 35.44
C VAL A 615 5.94 -15.46 36.42
N PHE A 616 5.56 -15.68 37.68
CA PHE A 616 6.44 -16.14 38.76
C PHE A 616 6.02 -17.53 39.24
N CYS A 617 6.91 -18.26 39.90
CA CYS A 617 6.60 -19.56 40.49
C CYS A 617 6.46 -19.50 42.01
N ALA A 618 5.34 -20.01 42.55
CA ALA A 618 5.19 -20.29 43.98
C ALA A 618 4.65 -21.71 44.17
N HIS A 619 5.27 -22.50 45.06
CA HIS A 619 4.84 -23.85 45.42
C HIS A 619 4.66 -24.82 44.23
N GLY A 620 5.44 -24.66 43.15
CA GLY A 620 5.37 -25.54 41.98
C GLY A 620 4.18 -25.26 41.05
N SER A 621 3.60 -24.06 41.11
CA SER A 621 2.63 -23.57 40.12
C SER A 621 2.98 -22.13 39.72
N GLY A 622 2.95 -21.84 38.42
CA GLY A 622 3.13 -20.48 37.91
C GLY A 622 1.91 -19.62 38.22
N PHE A 623 2.12 -18.41 38.73
CA PHE A 623 1.09 -17.39 38.93
C PHE A 623 1.49 -16.09 38.24
N THR A 624 0.50 -15.34 37.78
CA THR A 624 0.71 -14.07 37.08
C THR A 624 0.76 -12.94 38.10
N VAL A 625 1.78 -12.09 38.02
CA VAL A 625 1.94 -10.87 38.80
C VAL A 625 1.66 -9.68 37.89
N SER A 626 0.75 -8.80 38.33
CA SER A 626 0.39 -7.58 37.61
C SER A 626 1.60 -6.67 37.44
N TRP A 627 1.67 -5.99 36.30
CA TRP A 627 2.80 -5.12 35.89
C TRP A 627 3.29 -4.11 36.96
N ASP A 628 2.40 -3.66 37.85
CA ASP A 628 2.64 -2.70 38.93
C ASP A 628 3.37 -3.31 40.14
N GLU A 629 3.23 -4.63 40.36
CA GLU A 629 3.84 -5.35 41.47
C GLU A 629 5.15 -6.07 41.06
N VAL A 630 5.50 -6.12 39.77
CA VAL A 630 6.65 -6.88 39.25
C VAL A 630 7.99 -6.46 39.88
N SER A 631 8.18 -5.17 40.16
CA SER A 631 9.41 -4.65 40.77
C SER A 631 9.63 -5.14 42.20
N GLU A 632 8.59 -5.54 42.92
CA GLU A 632 8.68 -6.07 44.30
C GLU A 632 9.07 -7.56 44.33
N TYR A 633 8.82 -8.29 43.25
CA TYR A 633 9.09 -9.73 43.12
C TYR A 633 10.32 -10.06 42.28
N ALA A 634 10.93 -9.07 41.61
CA ALA A 634 12.13 -9.26 40.79
C ALA A 634 13.29 -9.87 41.60
N HIS A 635 14.04 -10.79 40.99
CA HIS A 635 15.17 -11.45 41.65
C HIS A 635 16.51 -10.73 41.40
N VAL A 636 16.55 -9.78 40.47
CA VAL A 636 17.68 -8.88 40.20
C VAL A 636 17.35 -7.48 40.74
N ASP A 637 18.29 -6.86 41.46
CA ASP A 637 18.13 -5.51 42.00
C ASP A 637 17.93 -4.49 40.86
N SER A 638 17.02 -3.52 41.07
CA SER A 638 16.77 -2.43 40.11
C SER A 638 18.05 -1.67 39.79
N VAL A 639 18.32 -1.52 38.49
CA VAL A 639 19.52 -0.84 37.98
C VAL A 639 19.41 0.68 38.17
N LEU A 640 18.18 1.23 38.12
CA LEU A 640 17.94 2.67 38.32
C LEU A 640 17.81 3.07 39.80
N ASN A 641 17.33 2.17 40.67
CA ASN A 641 17.16 2.41 42.10
C ASN A 641 17.73 1.25 42.94
N PRO A 642 19.06 1.16 43.11
CA PRO A 642 19.65 0.15 44.00
C PRO A 642 19.24 0.42 45.46
N PRO A 643 18.97 -0.64 46.26
CA PRO A 643 18.61 -0.46 47.67
C PRO A 643 19.73 0.24 48.44
N LYS A 644 19.36 1.23 49.27
CA LYS A 644 20.32 1.91 50.16
C LYS A 644 20.89 0.90 51.15
N THR A 645 22.19 0.62 51.08
CA THR A 645 22.91 -0.09 52.13
C THR A 645 22.78 0.66 53.46
N SER A 646 22.11 0.07 54.44
CA SER A 646 22.10 0.53 55.83
C SER A 646 22.63 -0.56 56.77
N ASP A 647 23.45 -0.10 57.72
CA ASP A 647 24.32 -0.85 58.63
C ASP A 647 23.67 -1.94 59.51
N ILE A 648 24.38 -3.06 59.57
CA ILE A 648 24.66 -4.03 60.65
C ILE A 648 23.93 -3.88 62.01
N ASN A 649 23.34 -5.01 62.45
CA ASN A 649 23.07 -5.52 63.82
C ASN A 649 21.61 -5.59 64.30
N GLU A 650 20.94 -6.72 64.02
CA GLU A 650 20.04 -7.38 64.99
C GLU A 650 20.25 -8.91 64.96
N PRO A 651 20.29 -9.60 66.12
CA PRO A 651 20.52 -11.04 66.15
C PRO A 651 19.24 -11.80 65.75
N MET A 652 19.34 -12.55 64.65
CA MET A 652 18.26 -13.44 64.19
C MET A 652 18.04 -14.59 65.19
N THR A 653 16.78 -14.90 65.46
CA THR A 653 16.36 -15.99 66.35
C THR A 653 16.52 -17.35 65.68
N SER A 654 16.78 -18.38 66.50
CA SER A 654 17.06 -19.78 66.15
C SER A 654 15.96 -20.54 65.38
N LYS A 655 14.96 -19.85 64.81
CA LYS A 655 13.93 -20.41 63.93
C LYS A 655 14.13 -20.09 62.44
N GLN A 656 15.11 -19.26 62.07
CA GLN A 656 15.38 -18.91 60.67
C GLN A 656 16.65 -19.58 60.09
N ALA A 657 17.42 -20.31 60.90
CA ALA A 657 18.61 -21.05 60.46
C ALA A 657 18.35 -22.51 60.03
N ALA A 658 17.08 -22.94 59.91
CA ALA A 658 16.72 -24.34 59.60
C ALA A 658 16.19 -24.56 58.17
N ARG A 659 16.45 -23.65 57.23
CA ARG A 659 15.99 -23.79 55.83
C ARG A 659 17.08 -23.66 54.77
N THR A 660 18.31 -23.98 55.14
CA THR A 660 19.42 -24.06 54.20
C THR A 660 20.20 -25.34 54.42
N VAL A 661 20.23 -26.15 53.36
CA VAL A 661 21.10 -27.31 53.13
C VAL A 661 20.86 -28.52 54.05
N SER A 662 20.04 -29.46 53.57
CA SER A 662 20.24 -30.88 53.87
C SER A 662 20.49 -31.60 52.55
N GLU A 663 21.77 -31.84 52.26
CA GLU A 663 22.20 -32.97 51.42
C GLU A 663 21.82 -34.26 52.16
N GLU A 664 20.81 -34.97 51.67
CA GLU A 664 20.65 -36.40 51.95
C GLU A 664 20.49 -37.13 50.62
N TRP A 665 21.38 -38.11 50.41
CA TRP A 665 21.25 -39.10 49.35
C TRP A 665 19.93 -39.87 49.52
N ILE A 666 19.04 -39.76 48.54
CA ILE A 666 17.82 -40.58 48.49
C ILE A 666 18.14 -41.86 47.70
N GLY A 667 18.03 -43.00 48.39
CA GLY A 667 18.23 -44.32 47.82
C GLY A 667 17.14 -44.74 46.83
N THR A 668 17.42 -45.76 46.04
CA THR A 668 16.59 -46.29 44.95
C THR A 668 15.20 -46.80 45.35
N ASP A 669 14.88 -46.89 46.64
CA ASP A 669 13.61 -47.46 47.13
C ASP A 669 12.45 -46.44 47.19
N GLU A 670 12.72 -45.14 47.05
CA GLU A 670 11.67 -44.09 47.05
C GLU A 670 11.15 -43.77 45.63
N VAL A 671 11.98 -44.02 44.60
CA VAL A 671 11.59 -43.87 43.18
C VAL A 671 10.61 -44.97 42.75
N ASP A 672 10.79 -46.20 43.26
CA ASP A 672 9.87 -47.32 43.00
C ASP A 672 8.50 -47.14 43.68
N ARG A 673 8.43 -46.37 44.78
CA ARG A 673 7.17 -46.04 45.46
C ARG A 673 6.37 -45.00 44.68
N ILE A 674 7.04 -44.02 44.07
CA ILE A 674 6.42 -42.96 43.27
C ILE A 674 5.95 -43.50 41.90
N LEU A 675 6.70 -44.43 41.29
CA LEU A 675 6.31 -45.11 40.05
C LEU A 675 5.13 -46.08 40.24
N ALA A 676 4.98 -46.68 41.42
CA ALA A 676 3.84 -47.55 41.73
C ALA A 676 2.52 -46.76 41.95
N GLU A 677 2.59 -45.50 42.40
CA GLU A 677 1.40 -44.65 42.62
C GLU A 677 0.90 -43.95 41.34
N THR A 678 1.71 -43.86 40.28
CA THR A 678 1.33 -43.19 39.02
C THR A 678 0.69 -44.10 37.98
N TYR A 679 0.86 -45.42 38.04
CA TYR A 679 0.38 -46.34 36.99
C TYR A 679 -1.04 -46.91 37.18
N PHE A 680 -1.71 -46.68 38.32
CA PHE A 680 -3.09 -47.14 38.54
C PHE A 680 -4.03 -46.01 39.01
N SER A 681 -4.19 -44.99 38.18
CA SER A 681 -5.14 -43.90 38.41
C SER A 681 -6.25 -43.79 37.35
N ASN A 682 -6.52 -44.86 36.59
CA ASN A 682 -7.74 -44.97 35.78
C ASN A 682 -8.24 -46.41 35.60
N SER A 683 -8.79 -47.00 36.67
CA SER A 683 -9.88 -47.98 36.55
C SER A 683 -10.89 -47.72 37.66
N ARG A 684 -12.08 -47.24 37.26
CA ARG A 684 -13.20 -46.83 38.10
C ARG A 684 -13.59 -47.90 39.12
N GLY A 685 -14.14 -47.44 40.25
CA GLY A 685 -14.70 -48.29 41.28
C GLY A 685 -15.71 -49.29 40.75
N ASP A 686 -15.58 -50.54 41.20
CA ASP A 686 -16.68 -51.21 41.86
C ASP A 686 -16.13 -52.32 42.79
N ASN A 687 -16.68 -52.31 43.99
CA ASN A 687 -16.71 -53.28 45.09
C ASN A 687 -15.68 -54.41 45.27
N GLU A 688 -15.21 -54.44 46.52
CA GLU A 688 -15.08 -55.60 47.40
C GLU A 688 -15.27 -57.01 46.78
N ARG A 689 -14.19 -57.80 46.76
CA ARG A 689 -14.05 -59.06 47.53
C ARG A 689 -12.86 -59.89 47.02
N ARG A 690 -12.20 -60.52 48.01
CA ARG A 690 -11.32 -61.72 47.95
C ARG A 690 -9.82 -61.51 47.77
N LYS A 691 -9.18 -61.65 48.93
CA LYS A 691 -7.83 -62.18 49.18
C LYS A 691 -7.49 -63.45 48.37
N LEU A 692 -6.18 -63.61 48.15
CA LEU A 692 -5.32 -64.81 48.29
C LEU A 692 -4.68 -65.43 47.03
N SER A 693 -3.33 -65.46 47.06
CA SER A 693 -2.41 -66.50 46.54
C SER A 693 -2.16 -66.50 45.02
N LYS A 694 -1.03 -66.92 44.44
CA LYS A 694 0.37 -67.28 44.81
C LYS A 694 1.03 -67.64 43.46
N ARG A 695 2.34 -67.38 43.33
CA ARG A 695 3.35 -68.13 42.55
C ARG A 695 3.32 -68.14 40.99
N LYS A 696 4.42 -67.56 40.46
CA LYS A 696 5.54 -68.16 39.69
C LYS A 696 5.29 -69.00 38.42
N SER A 697 5.92 -68.50 37.34
CA SER A 697 6.86 -69.13 36.38
C SER A 697 6.38 -70.30 35.51
N SER A 698 6.58 -70.20 34.19
CA SER A 698 7.74 -70.72 33.42
C SER A 698 7.35 -71.20 32.01
N ASP A 699 8.25 -70.94 31.06
CA ASP A 699 8.60 -71.73 29.86
C ASP A 699 7.55 -71.90 28.74
N GLN A 700 7.79 -71.30 27.56
CA GLN A 700 8.69 -71.70 26.46
C GLN A 700 8.12 -72.77 25.50
N LEU A 701 8.12 -72.34 24.23
CA LEU A 701 8.31 -73.09 22.98
C LEU A 701 7.26 -74.11 22.49
N GLY A 702 6.76 -73.84 21.28
CA GLY A 702 7.01 -74.77 20.18
C GLY A 702 5.81 -75.29 19.36
N GLN A 703 5.77 -74.84 18.10
CA GLN A 703 5.46 -75.61 16.87
C GLN A 703 4.03 -75.73 16.29
N TYR A 704 3.84 -74.93 15.21
CA TYR A 704 3.26 -75.17 13.86
C TYR A 704 1.98 -76.04 13.66
N VAL A 705 0.98 -75.50 12.94
CA VAL A 705 0.68 -75.79 11.51
C VAL A 705 -0.61 -75.06 11.04
N ALA A 706 -0.52 -74.45 9.85
CA ALA A 706 -1.54 -74.15 8.81
C ALA A 706 -2.73 -73.20 9.08
N LEU A 707 -2.64 -72.03 8.42
CA LEU A 707 -3.64 -71.41 7.52
C LEU A 707 -5.13 -71.57 7.86
N LYS A 708 -5.70 -70.50 8.42
CA LYS A 708 -7.05 -70.02 8.08
C LYS A 708 -7.12 -68.50 8.22
N GLN A 709 -7.53 -67.85 7.14
CA GLN A 709 -7.93 -66.45 7.11
C GLN A 709 -9.11 -66.26 8.08
N SER A 710 -8.91 -65.43 9.10
CA SER A 710 -9.98 -64.84 9.88
C SER A 710 -9.55 -63.43 10.28
N ASP A 711 -10.43 -62.47 9.99
CA ASP A 711 -10.32 -61.04 10.21
C ASP A 711 -9.49 -60.65 11.44
N ARG A 712 -8.37 -59.96 11.19
CA ARG A 712 -7.72 -59.11 12.19
C ARG A 712 -8.17 -57.68 11.95
N GLN A 713 -9.07 -57.20 12.81
CA GLN A 713 -9.23 -55.79 13.10
C GLN A 713 -7.84 -55.15 13.25
N ARG A 714 -7.47 -54.31 12.28
CA ARG A 714 -6.34 -53.40 12.42
C ARG A 714 -6.74 -52.38 13.49
N THR A 715 -6.15 -52.47 14.66
CA THR A 715 -6.06 -51.35 15.60
C THR A 715 -5.53 -50.13 14.83
N ALA A 716 -6.36 -49.11 14.65
CA ALA A 716 -5.98 -47.88 13.97
C ALA A 716 -4.83 -47.20 14.74
N LYS A 717 -3.78 -46.78 14.02
CA LYS A 717 -2.67 -45.99 14.60
C LYS A 717 -3.24 -44.69 15.17
N VAL A 718 -2.76 -44.26 16.34
CA VAL A 718 -3.17 -43.01 16.97
C VAL A 718 -2.67 -41.85 16.11
N MET A 719 -3.57 -41.05 15.54
CA MET A 719 -3.20 -39.85 14.79
C MET A 719 -2.74 -38.77 15.77
N GLY A 720 -1.46 -38.39 15.70
CA GLY A 720 -0.96 -37.21 16.44
C GLY A 720 0.56 -37.03 16.43
N VAL A 721 1.35 -38.12 16.49
CA VAL A 721 2.82 -38.02 16.62
C VAL A 721 3.51 -38.92 15.59
N SER A 722 4.28 -38.31 14.70
CA SER A 722 5.14 -39.01 13.74
C SER A 722 6.59 -38.95 14.20
N TYR A 723 7.24 -40.11 14.27
CA TYR A 723 8.65 -40.24 14.65
C TYR A 723 9.52 -40.45 13.40
N LEU A 724 10.67 -39.78 13.34
CA LEU A 724 11.72 -40.02 12.36
C LEU A 724 13.00 -40.46 13.09
N LEU A 725 13.45 -41.69 12.85
CA LEU A 725 14.72 -42.20 13.36
C LEU A 725 15.78 -42.10 12.27
N VAL A 726 16.93 -41.54 12.63
CA VAL A 726 18.05 -41.30 11.74
C VAL A 726 19.25 -42.07 12.26
N ASP A 727 19.75 -43.00 11.46
CA ASP A 727 21.03 -43.67 11.72
C ASP A 727 22.19 -42.72 11.38
N GLY A 728 22.82 -42.18 12.42
CA GLY A 728 23.75 -41.06 12.28
C GLY A 728 25.00 -41.40 11.47
N TYR A 729 25.65 -42.54 11.71
CA TYR A 729 26.86 -42.90 10.97
C TYR A 729 26.55 -43.35 9.55
N ASN A 730 25.42 -44.05 9.35
CA ASN A 730 25.02 -44.46 8.01
C ASN A 730 24.79 -43.25 7.10
N ILE A 731 24.16 -42.20 7.62
CA ILE A 731 23.91 -40.96 6.86
C ILE A 731 25.20 -40.17 6.64
N ILE A 732 26.05 -40.02 7.66
CA ILE A 732 27.34 -39.33 7.52
C ILE A 732 28.19 -39.95 6.40
N HIS A 733 28.25 -41.28 6.31
CA HIS A 733 29.02 -41.96 5.27
C HIS A 733 28.32 -42.01 3.91
N ALA A 734 26.99 -41.84 3.87
CA ALA A 734 26.24 -41.84 2.62
C ALA A 734 26.25 -40.48 1.91
N TRP A 735 26.24 -39.37 2.67
CA TRP A 735 26.17 -38.01 2.13
C TRP A 735 27.57 -37.48 1.82
N LYS A 736 27.80 -37.10 0.57
CA LYS A 736 29.15 -36.75 0.09
C LYS A 736 29.83 -35.62 0.90
N GLU A 737 29.07 -34.59 1.27
CA GLU A 737 29.58 -33.46 2.07
C GLU A 737 29.98 -33.89 3.49
N LEU A 738 29.17 -34.74 4.13
CA LEU A 738 29.42 -35.24 5.48
C LEU A 738 30.54 -36.28 5.50
N ASP A 739 30.67 -37.14 4.49
CA ASP A 739 31.74 -38.14 4.41
C ASP A 739 33.12 -37.49 4.16
N GLU A 740 33.17 -36.41 3.37
CA GLU A 740 34.39 -35.61 3.20
C GLU A 740 34.80 -34.90 4.51
N LEU A 741 33.84 -34.36 5.25
CA LEU A 741 34.06 -33.78 6.59
C LEU A 741 34.51 -34.83 7.61
N ALA A 742 33.88 -36.01 7.60
CA ALA A 742 34.16 -37.12 8.51
C ALA A 742 35.61 -37.63 8.40
N LYS A 743 36.17 -37.65 7.18
CA LYS A 743 37.58 -38.00 6.94
C LYS A 743 38.57 -37.03 7.56
N ILE A 744 38.15 -35.78 7.80
CA ILE A 744 38.98 -34.73 8.42
C ILE A 744 38.75 -34.72 9.93
N ASN A 745 37.48 -34.68 10.36
CA ASN A 745 37.08 -34.71 11.76
C ASN A 745 35.67 -35.31 11.91
N MET A 746 35.58 -36.49 12.54
CA MET A 746 34.31 -37.18 12.79
C MET A 746 33.36 -36.37 13.67
N ASP A 747 33.87 -35.66 14.67
CA ASP A 747 33.01 -34.89 15.59
C ASP A 747 32.38 -33.70 14.86
N SER A 748 33.13 -33.03 13.99
CA SER A 748 32.60 -31.95 13.13
C SER A 748 31.54 -32.44 12.14
N ALA A 749 31.66 -33.68 11.64
CA ALA A 749 30.65 -34.29 10.78
C ALA A 749 29.36 -34.63 11.56
N ARG A 750 29.47 -35.04 12.83
CA ARG A 750 28.31 -35.26 13.71
C ARG A 750 27.59 -33.94 14.00
N ASP A 751 28.31 -32.90 14.40
CA ASP A 751 27.72 -31.59 14.68
C ASP A 751 26.99 -31.04 13.45
N ARG A 752 27.61 -31.17 12.27
CA ARG A 752 27.01 -30.75 11.00
C ARG A 752 25.74 -31.54 10.66
N LEU A 753 25.71 -32.86 10.89
CA LEU A 753 24.50 -33.65 10.68
C LEU A 753 23.38 -33.20 11.64
N LEU A 754 23.70 -32.97 12.92
CA LEU A 754 22.73 -32.55 13.94
C LEU A 754 22.11 -31.18 13.59
N ASP A 755 22.91 -30.24 13.09
CA ASP A 755 22.41 -28.93 12.63
C ASP A 755 21.42 -29.08 11.45
N ILE A 756 21.72 -29.94 10.49
CA ILE A 756 20.82 -30.19 9.34
C ILE A 756 19.51 -30.83 9.83
N MET A 757 19.58 -31.77 10.78
CA MET A 757 18.40 -32.43 11.34
C MET A 757 17.53 -31.49 12.17
N CYS A 758 18.14 -30.58 12.93
CA CYS A 758 17.45 -29.52 13.68
C CYS A 758 16.60 -28.64 12.76
N ASN A 759 17.18 -28.20 11.63
CA ASN A 759 16.46 -27.42 10.61
C ASN A 759 15.32 -28.23 9.97
N TYR A 760 15.57 -29.50 9.65
CA TYR A 760 14.58 -30.38 9.03
C TYR A 760 13.35 -30.60 9.94
N GLN A 761 13.56 -30.84 11.23
CA GLN A 761 12.48 -31.06 12.19
C GLN A 761 11.58 -29.82 12.36
N GLY A 762 12.18 -28.63 12.33
CA GLY A 762 11.45 -27.35 12.45
C GLY A 762 10.35 -27.19 11.40
N MET A 763 10.49 -27.82 10.23
CA MET A 763 9.52 -27.73 9.13
C MET A 763 8.51 -28.87 9.10
N LYS A 764 8.94 -30.13 9.31
CA LYS A 764 8.08 -31.31 9.20
C LYS A 764 7.21 -31.60 10.43
N LYS A 765 7.41 -30.87 11.55
CA LYS A 765 6.69 -31.06 12.82
C LYS A 765 6.60 -32.54 13.23
N CYS A 766 7.73 -33.24 13.17
CA CYS A 766 7.89 -34.62 13.62
C CYS A 766 8.85 -34.71 14.82
N GLU A 767 8.75 -35.77 15.61
CA GLU A 767 9.72 -36.08 16.67
C GLU A 767 10.93 -36.78 16.04
N LEU A 768 12.08 -36.11 15.99
CA LEU A 768 13.28 -36.62 15.30
C LEU A 768 14.30 -37.12 16.31
N ILE A 769 14.75 -38.37 16.11
CA ILE A 769 15.74 -39.05 16.95
C ILE A 769 16.94 -39.47 16.09
N VAL A 770 18.12 -38.94 16.39
CA VAL A 770 19.38 -39.35 15.77
C VAL A 770 20.07 -40.37 16.67
N VAL A 771 20.44 -41.53 16.13
CA VAL A 771 21.08 -42.61 16.89
C VAL A 771 22.52 -42.77 16.41
N PHE A 772 23.46 -42.76 17.35
CA PHE A 772 24.87 -43.03 17.11
C PHE A 772 25.34 -44.25 17.93
N ASP A 773 26.17 -45.09 17.31
CA ASP A 773 26.95 -46.09 18.04
C ASP A 773 27.92 -45.45 19.04
N ALA A 774 28.03 -46.04 20.22
CA ALA A 774 29.09 -45.70 21.18
C ALA A 774 30.49 -46.00 20.62
N TYR A 775 31.35 -44.98 20.59
CA TYR A 775 32.72 -45.10 20.10
C TYR A 775 33.71 -45.38 21.25
N ARG A 776 34.29 -46.60 21.27
CA ARG A 776 35.51 -47.09 21.98
C ARG A 776 36.04 -46.29 23.20
N LEU A 777 35.28 -46.21 24.28
CA LEU A 777 35.81 -46.00 25.64
C LEU A 777 35.08 -46.96 26.59
N ALA A 778 35.82 -47.69 27.43
CA ALA A 778 35.28 -48.78 28.23
C ALA A 778 34.32 -48.27 29.32
N GLY A 779 33.07 -48.74 29.33
CA GLY A 779 32.12 -48.55 30.43
C GLY A 779 31.09 -47.43 30.31
N HIS A 780 30.72 -46.98 29.10
CA HIS A 780 29.67 -45.96 28.94
C HIS A 780 28.24 -46.51 29.14
N ALA A 781 27.44 -45.80 29.94
CA ALA A 781 25.99 -45.97 30.04
C ALA A 781 25.28 -45.27 28.87
N GLN A 782 24.04 -45.64 28.57
CA GLN A 782 23.25 -45.02 27.51
C GLN A 782 23.03 -43.54 27.81
N GLU A 783 23.42 -42.67 26.89
CA GLU A 783 23.29 -41.22 27.02
C GLU A 783 22.19 -40.71 26.08
N TYR A 784 21.25 -39.98 26.66
CA TYR A 784 20.21 -39.23 25.96
C TYR A 784 20.59 -37.76 26.05
N ILE A 785 20.79 -37.13 24.90
CA ILE A 785 21.17 -35.72 24.80
C ILE A 785 20.17 -35.02 23.90
N ASP A 786 19.54 -33.97 24.39
CA ASP A 786 18.68 -33.12 23.57
C ASP A 786 19.56 -32.07 22.88
N TYR A 787 19.55 -32.07 21.55
CA TYR A 787 20.27 -31.10 20.74
C TYR A 787 19.27 -30.17 20.07
N HIS A 788 19.12 -28.95 20.61
CA HIS A 788 18.08 -28.00 20.19
C HIS A 788 16.66 -28.62 20.27
N ASN A 789 16.02 -28.88 19.13
CA ASN A 789 14.68 -29.47 19.05
C ASN A 789 14.69 -31.00 18.81
N ILE A 790 15.84 -31.61 18.51
CA ILE A 790 15.99 -33.04 18.20
C ILE A 790 16.54 -33.84 19.38
N HIS A 791 16.23 -35.13 19.43
CA HIS A 791 16.78 -36.06 20.44
C HIS A 791 17.96 -36.83 19.86
N VAL A 792 19.08 -36.89 20.59
CA VAL A 792 20.28 -37.65 20.21
C VAL A 792 20.49 -38.79 21.20
N VAL A 793 20.66 -40.01 20.68
CA VAL A 793 20.87 -41.21 21.49
C VAL A 793 22.21 -41.82 21.14
N TYR A 794 23.07 -41.94 22.15
CA TYR A 794 24.27 -42.77 22.07
C TYR A 794 23.99 -44.12 22.73
N THR A 795 24.16 -45.21 21.97
CA THR A 795 23.87 -46.57 22.45
C THR A 795 24.87 -47.04 23.50
N LYS A 796 24.60 -48.16 24.18
CA LYS A 796 25.53 -48.77 25.16
C LYS A 796 26.65 -49.52 24.43
N GLU A 797 27.78 -49.77 25.10
CA GLU A 797 28.95 -50.48 24.52
C GLU A 797 28.62 -51.87 23.92
N ALA A 798 27.54 -52.52 24.36
CA ALA A 798 27.09 -53.83 23.87
C ALA A 798 25.86 -53.79 22.94
N GLU A 799 25.42 -52.59 22.52
CA GLU A 799 24.20 -52.37 21.73
C GLU A 799 24.54 -51.49 20.51
N THR A 800 24.25 -51.99 19.30
CA THR A 800 24.42 -51.19 18.08
C THR A 800 23.23 -50.25 17.87
N ALA A 801 23.44 -49.17 17.11
CA ALA A 801 22.41 -48.25 16.67
C ALA A 801 21.27 -49.00 15.98
N ASP A 802 21.60 -49.99 15.14
CA ASP A 802 20.65 -50.92 14.53
C ASP A 802 19.77 -51.61 15.59
N HIS A 803 20.37 -52.18 16.65
CA HIS A 803 19.60 -52.86 17.70
C HIS A 803 18.60 -51.92 18.40
N TYR A 804 19.01 -50.66 18.63
CA TYR A 804 18.13 -49.66 19.20
C TYR A 804 16.97 -49.30 18.25
N ILE A 805 17.28 -49.10 16.97
CA ILE A 805 16.31 -48.76 15.93
C ILE A 805 15.32 -49.91 15.72
N GLU A 806 15.79 -51.16 15.64
CA GLU A 806 14.95 -52.36 15.55
C GLU A 806 13.99 -52.48 16.74
N LYS A 807 14.53 -52.34 17.96
CA LYS A 807 13.74 -52.42 19.20
C LYS A 807 12.68 -51.33 19.24
N PHE A 808 13.05 -50.09 18.93
CA PHE A 808 12.12 -48.98 18.87
C PHE A 808 11.04 -49.19 17.81
N ALA A 809 11.42 -49.61 16.61
CA ALA A 809 10.50 -49.89 15.51
C ALA A 809 9.53 -51.03 15.85
N HIS A 810 9.99 -52.09 16.53
CA HIS A 810 9.14 -53.20 16.92
C HIS A 810 8.16 -52.85 18.07
N GLU A 811 8.62 -52.09 19.07
CA GLU A 811 7.80 -51.67 20.22
C GLU A 811 6.77 -50.58 19.85
N ASN A 812 7.17 -49.63 18.99
CA ASN A 812 6.39 -48.42 18.69
C ASN A 812 5.78 -48.39 17.28
N GLY A 813 6.25 -49.20 16.33
CA GLY A 813 5.78 -49.20 14.93
C GLY A 813 4.31 -49.58 14.75
N ARG A 814 3.72 -50.29 15.72
CA ARG A 814 2.28 -50.60 15.74
C ARG A 814 1.42 -49.47 16.33
N LYS A 815 2.00 -48.60 17.15
CA LYS A 815 1.29 -47.53 17.88
C LYS A 815 1.38 -46.17 17.18
N TYR A 816 2.54 -45.85 16.61
CA TYR A 816 2.86 -44.55 16.00
C TYR A 816 3.23 -44.65 14.52
N ASN A 817 3.29 -43.50 13.84
CA ASN A 817 3.83 -43.43 12.49
C ASN A 817 5.35 -43.23 12.56
N VAL A 818 6.10 -44.32 12.47
CA VAL A 818 7.57 -44.33 12.59
C VAL A 818 8.17 -44.44 11.20
N THR A 819 9.12 -43.55 10.90
CA THR A 819 9.92 -43.55 9.68
C THR A 819 11.39 -43.70 10.06
N VAL A 820 12.15 -44.51 9.33
CA VAL A 820 13.59 -44.72 9.58
C VAL A 820 14.39 -44.33 8.36
N ALA A 821 15.45 -43.54 8.53
CA ALA A 821 16.40 -43.18 7.48
C ALA A 821 17.68 -44.02 7.61
N THR A 822 17.87 -44.99 6.71
CA THR A 822 19.06 -45.84 6.64
C THR A 822 19.23 -46.45 5.24
N SER A 823 20.47 -46.69 4.84
CA SER A 823 20.85 -47.39 3.60
C SER A 823 21.33 -48.82 3.80
N ASP A 824 21.32 -49.35 5.04
CA ASP A 824 21.68 -50.76 5.27
C ASP A 824 20.58 -51.70 4.78
N GLY A 825 20.91 -52.59 3.84
CA GLY A 825 19.96 -53.50 3.20
C GLY A 825 19.33 -54.52 4.15
N LEU A 826 20.02 -54.95 5.21
CA LEU A 826 19.43 -55.86 6.21
C LEU A 826 18.43 -55.10 7.08
N GLU A 827 18.82 -53.92 7.55
CA GLU A 827 17.99 -53.06 8.39
C GLU A 827 16.70 -52.65 7.67
N GLN A 828 16.80 -52.31 6.38
CA GLN A 828 15.63 -51.96 5.57
C GLN A 828 14.58 -53.08 5.49
N VAL A 829 15.00 -54.34 5.45
CA VAL A 829 14.09 -55.49 5.42
C VAL A 829 13.41 -55.67 6.77
N ILE A 830 14.14 -55.47 7.87
CA ILE A 830 13.66 -55.64 9.24
C ILE A 830 12.64 -54.55 9.60
N ILE A 831 12.95 -53.29 9.29
CA ILE A 831 12.06 -52.14 9.54
C ILE A 831 10.77 -52.23 8.71
N ARG A 832 10.85 -52.67 7.45
CA ARG A 832 9.66 -52.95 6.63
C ARG A 832 8.84 -54.10 7.21
N GLY A 833 9.49 -55.12 7.75
CA GLY A 833 8.84 -56.22 8.46
C GLY A 833 8.07 -55.77 9.73
N ALA A 834 8.55 -54.71 10.39
CA ALA A 834 7.90 -54.11 11.56
C ALA A 834 6.71 -53.19 11.22
N GLY A 835 6.51 -52.85 9.92
CA GLY A 835 5.40 -52.00 9.46
C GLY A 835 5.67 -50.50 9.58
N CYS A 836 6.94 -50.10 9.60
CA CYS A 836 7.41 -48.72 9.61
C CYS A 836 7.70 -48.21 8.18
N LEU A 837 7.72 -46.89 8.00
CA LEU A 837 8.13 -46.24 6.75
C LEU A 837 9.66 -46.15 6.70
N LEU A 838 10.22 -46.04 5.49
CA LEU A 838 11.67 -46.03 5.31
C LEU A 838 12.10 -45.01 4.27
N TYR A 839 13.14 -44.25 4.60
CA TYR A 839 13.93 -43.46 3.67
C TYR A 839 15.29 -44.13 3.45
N SER A 840 15.70 -44.30 2.21
CA SER A 840 17.13 -44.50 1.93
C SER A 840 17.89 -43.20 2.23
N ALA A 841 19.19 -43.28 2.54
CA ALA A 841 19.95 -42.07 2.84
C ALA A 841 19.98 -41.09 1.65
N ARG A 842 19.90 -41.58 0.40
CA ARG A 842 19.82 -40.74 -0.81
C ARG A 842 18.48 -40.04 -0.97
N GLU A 843 17.37 -40.76 -0.78
CA GLU A 843 16.03 -40.15 -0.82
C GLU A 843 15.88 -39.10 0.28
N PHE A 844 16.47 -39.36 1.45
CA PHE A 844 16.49 -38.41 2.55
C PHE A 844 17.33 -37.17 2.23
N GLU A 845 18.48 -37.33 1.57
CA GLU A 845 19.33 -36.21 1.11
C GLU A 845 18.58 -35.30 0.13
N GLU A 846 17.88 -35.89 -0.84
CA GLU A 846 17.09 -35.16 -1.83
C GLU A 846 15.93 -34.40 -1.19
N GLU A 847 15.23 -35.01 -0.24
CA GLU A 847 14.15 -34.33 0.49
C GLU A 847 14.65 -33.15 1.32
N VAL A 848 15.78 -33.31 2.00
CA VAL A 848 16.39 -32.24 2.80
C VAL A 848 16.83 -31.07 1.90
N LYS A 849 17.45 -31.33 0.75
CA LYS A 849 17.85 -30.28 -0.21
C LYS A 849 16.66 -29.57 -0.83
N ALA A 850 15.61 -30.30 -1.20
CA ALA A 850 14.38 -29.70 -1.74
C ALA A 850 13.72 -28.76 -0.70
N MET A 851 13.79 -29.11 0.58
CA MET A 851 13.31 -28.26 1.67
C MET A 851 14.16 -27.00 1.84
N GLU A 852 15.49 -27.11 1.78
CA GLU A 852 16.40 -25.94 1.85
C GLU A 852 16.17 -24.97 0.68
N GLU A 853 15.92 -25.47 -0.53
CA GLU A 853 15.56 -24.61 -1.67
C GLU A 853 14.22 -23.91 -1.48
N HIS A 854 13.23 -24.58 -0.88
CA HIS A 854 11.95 -23.97 -0.54
C HIS A 854 12.12 -22.81 0.46
N ILE A 855 12.94 -23.00 1.51
CA ILE A 855 13.31 -21.94 2.46
C ILE A 855 13.92 -20.77 1.72
N ARG A 856 14.92 -21.06 0.87
CA ARG A 856 15.66 -20.02 0.17
C ARG A 856 14.76 -19.20 -0.75
N ASN A 857 13.81 -19.83 -1.44
CA ASN A 857 12.85 -19.16 -2.32
C ASN A 857 11.78 -18.37 -1.56
N GLU A 858 11.27 -18.87 -0.42
CA GLU A 858 10.30 -18.14 0.41
C GLU A 858 10.90 -16.89 1.09
N TYR A 859 12.19 -16.92 1.43
CA TYR A 859 12.87 -15.78 2.05
C TYR A 859 13.42 -14.76 1.03
N LEU A 860 13.92 -15.20 -0.13
CA LEU A 860 14.39 -14.26 -1.17
C LEU A 860 13.25 -13.51 -1.85
N ASN A 861 12.07 -14.12 -2.02
CA ASN A 861 10.88 -13.44 -2.57
C ASN A 861 10.20 -12.49 -1.58
N LYS A 862 10.70 -12.36 -0.34
CA LYS A 862 10.26 -11.35 0.65
C LYS A 862 11.23 -10.18 0.78
N SER A 863 12.32 -10.17 0.00
CA SER A 863 13.23 -9.03 -0.09
C SER A 863 13.34 -8.56 -1.53
N TYR A 864 12.21 -8.11 -2.10
CA TYR A 864 12.15 -7.14 -3.19
C TYR A 864 10.84 -6.38 -3.14
#